data_AF-A0A421J846-F1
#
_entry.id   AF-A0A421J846-F1
#
_cell.length_a   1.000
_cell.length_b   1.000
_cell.length_c   1.000
_cell.angle_alpha   90.00
_cell.angle_beta   90.00
_cell.angle_gamma   90.00
#
_symmetry.space_group_name_H-M   'P 1'
#
loop_
_entity.id
_entity.type
_entity.pdbx_description
1 polymer ?
#
loop_
_entity_poly.entity_id
_entity_poly.type
_entity_poly.pdbx_seq_one_letter_code
_entity_poly.pdbx_strand_id
1 'polypeptide(L)'
;MKLQQQEYNRKLKELKSLTANVSKMITKKSEKEVEQSQTQSTEPSPESSTQLSHKSDSQRLDFLAKKSLFIPVVDIPASVSDRVGLAFKYLVSKTSQNWSMVLDQLEKNGGFKDIPSKDIRKFVYQIPKTYIPPIISRLEKMHQDAGVPVSPKLVNVFIDSLSLSPSIPSSVMSQIESYCNSIRSTSKKGRLPRETYELLVRAYGKNSNLEMVNSILTEMKQVGLQPSKNTFENILATSVYKSKDHKQAVEVFDTMKFLSNKTKPAERAYRDIIVSYVNNDDIEKALDLYNEMVEDKVPVSQQIMVALARGCTLRPELKVKAWEFIFEIYNQKWEPTIQTLEYVLYLAAKDGDVALCRALVNKLSETSSVTVRSFSFLLLGYSKSSLYNEAPSIPPILAHENGIRFRRNILADSSYAPSSESSLPFLPVLDLVTEKEILAESSAMWAYANTIRPDFINIESANTYLNIGAKFGSLKEFLDRYNSATLLDRQGVPGTRVIEHENSEEVSVMDNASTTSVRSPLLDRNNTLKVPRDDVTYLIALKAASKARNYIFSQEVWSERGLYRKSDRYKAKSRAEKDKLDFQFAAAMVSALTEMNLLDDAMAILLSTEFQFKWTWKELGVFYRAAGKIGRDDICRTVRGVAGRAQINFGGKIRKRDYKRYVMERGY
;
A
#
# COMPACT_ATOMS: atom_id res chain seq x y z
N MET A 1 -32.16 11.18 52.24
CA MET A 1 -31.49 10.35 53.28
C MET A 1 -32.31 9.10 53.64
N LYS A 2 -33.31 9.13 54.53
CA LYS A 2 -34.07 7.91 54.92
C LYS A 2 -34.77 7.19 53.75
N LEU A 3 -35.34 7.95 52.80
CA LEU A 3 -36.02 7.39 51.61
C LEU A 3 -35.04 6.70 50.64
N GLN A 4 -33.88 7.32 50.41
CA GLN A 4 -32.81 6.76 49.55
C GLN A 4 -32.20 5.49 50.16
N GLN A 5 -32.11 5.42 51.48
CA GLN A 5 -31.61 4.23 52.17
C GLN A 5 -32.64 3.08 52.13
N GLN A 6 -33.94 3.40 52.13
CA GLN A 6 -34.99 2.41 51.87
C GLN A 6 -34.96 1.91 50.42
N GLU A 7 -34.79 2.78 49.43
CA GLU A 7 -34.65 2.37 48.03
C GLU A 7 -33.40 1.52 47.78
N TYR A 8 -32.27 1.89 48.38
CA TYR A 8 -31.04 1.10 48.31
C TYR A 8 -31.23 -0.29 48.90
N ASN A 9 -31.84 -0.39 50.08
CA ASN A 9 -32.13 -1.66 50.73
C ASN A 9 -33.14 -2.51 49.94
N ARG A 10 -34.10 -1.89 49.27
CA ARG A 10 -35.04 -2.57 48.37
C ARG A 10 -34.32 -3.14 47.16
N LYS A 11 -33.49 -2.36 46.47
CA LYS A 11 -32.67 -2.82 45.34
C LYS A 11 -31.71 -3.93 45.74
N LEU A 12 -31.14 -3.87 46.94
CA LEU A 12 -30.26 -4.92 47.46
C LEU A 12 -31.01 -6.24 47.73
N LYS A 13 -32.25 -6.17 48.21
CA LYS A 13 -33.12 -7.35 48.35
C LYS A 13 -33.50 -7.94 47.00
N GLU A 14 -33.85 -7.10 46.03
CA GLU A 14 -34.17 -7.53 44.66
C GLU A 14 -32.97 -8.24 44.01
N LEU A 15 -31.76 -7.66 44.13
CA LEU A 15 -30.52 -8.27 43.64
C LEU A 15 -30.27 -9.64 44.26
N LYS A 16 -30.36 -9.77 45.60
CA LYS A 16 -30.18 -11.06 46.30
C LYS A 16 -31.20 -12.10 45.87
N SER A 17 -32.46 -11.69 45.64
CA SER A 17 -33.50 -12.60 45.14
C SER A 17 -33.22 -13.07 43.70
N LEU A 18 -32.67 -12.19 42.86
CA LEU A 18 -32.29 -12.53 41.49
C LEU A 18 -31.12 -13.53 41.48
N THR A 19 -30.11 -13.32 42.32
CA THR A 19 -28.96 -14.24 42.44
C THR A 19 -29.40 -15.61 42.98
N ALA A 20 -30.34 -15.65 43.92
CA ALA A 20 -30.93 -16.89 44.42
C ALA A 20 -31.76 -17.62 43.35
N ASN A 21 -32.46 -16.90 42.48
CA ASN A 21 -33.21 -17.50 41.38
C ASN A 21 -32.30 -18.03 40.26
N VAL A 22 -31.23 -17.29 39.93
CA VAL A 22 -30.24 -17.73 38.94
C VAL A 22 -29.49 -18.97 39.42
N SER A 23 -29.07 -19.01 40.69
CA SER A 23 -28.47 -20.22 41.26
C SER A 23 -29.43 -21.42 41.25
N LYS A 24 -30.71 -21.24 41.59
CA LYS A 24 -31.73 -22.28 41.46
C LYS A 24 -31.97 -22.75 40.01
N MET A 25 -31.83 -21.86 39.02
CA MET A 25 -31.90 -22.26 37.61
C MET A 25 -30.68 -23.06 37.18
N ILE A 26 -29.50 -22.70 37.66
CA ILE A 26 -28.25 -23.42 37.38
C ILE A 26 -28.32 -24.82 37.99
N THR A 27 -28.79 -24.97 39.23
CA THR A 27 -28.92 -26.29 39.88
C THR A 27 -29.98 -27.17 39.19
N LYS A 28 -31.11 -26.59 38.77
CA LYS A 28 -32.11 -27.32 37.95
C LYS A 28 -31.58 -27.72 36.58
N LYS A 29 -30.67 -26.94 36.00
CA LYS A 29 -30.05 -27.27 34.71
C LYS A 29 -29.04 -28.41 34.87
N SER A 30 -28.24 -28.40 35.95
CA SER A 30 -27.33 -29.51 36.25
C SER A 30 -28.07 -30.80 36.62
N GLU A 31 -29.21 -30.74 37.32
CA GLU A 31 -30.02 -31.93 37.63
C GLU A 31 -30.61 -32.56 36.36
N LYS A 32 -31.05 -31.74 35.38
CA LYS A 32 -31.52 -32.23 34.07
C LYS A 32 -30.42 -32.84 33.20
N GLU A 33 -29.18 -32.34 33.30
CA GLU A 33 -28.03 -32.89 32.57
C GLU A 33 -27.55 -34.24 33.17
N VAL A 34 -27.79 -34.47 34.47
CA VAL A 34 -27.48 -35.73 35.18
C VAL A 34 -28.56 -36.80 34.93
N GLU A 35 -29.84 -36.45 34.83
CA GLU A 35 -30.90 -37.42 34.49
C GLU A 35 -30.81 -37.92 33.03
N GLN A 36 -30.28 -37.12 32.11
CA GLN A 36 -30.10 -37.53 30.70
C GLN A 36 -28.90 -38.46 30.47
N SER A 37 -27.98 -38.60 31.44
CA SER A 37 -26.74 -39.36 31.29
C SER A 37 -26.78 -40.76 31.94
N GLN A 38 -27.88 -41.18 32.57
CA GLN A 38 -28.00 -42.49 33.24
C GLN A 38 -28.81 -43.55 32.46
N THR A 39 -29.43 -43.23 31.33
CA THR A 39 -30.07 -44.22 30.45
C THR A 39 -29.26 -44.39 29.16
N GLN A 40 -28.19 -45.17 29.21
CA GLN A 40 -27.72 -46.10 28.14
C GLN A 40 -26.26 -46.54 28.41
N SER A 41 -26.09 -47.73 29.00
CA SER A 41 -24.95 -48.62 28.69
C SER A 41 -25.18 -50.05 29.19
N THR A 42 -25.27 -50.98 28.24
CA THR A 42 -24.87 -52.40 28.42
C THR A 42 -24.32 -52.85 27.06
N GLU A 43 -23.04 -53.21 27.05
CA GLU A 43 -22.22 -53.70 25.92
C GLU A 43 -22.06 -55.25 26.03
N PRO A 44 -21.68 -56.04 24.98
CA PRO A 44 -20.26 -56.10 24.55
C PRO A 44 -19.90 -56.52 23.08
N SER A 45 -18.84 -55.89 22.54
CA SER A 45 -17.66 -56.36 21.73
C SER A 45 -17.76 -57.22 20.43
N PRO A 46 -16.74 -57.28 19.52
CA PRO A 46 -15.58 -56.38 19.28
C PRO A 46 -15.22 -56.09 17.77
N GLU A 47 -14.21 -55.22 17.59
CA GLU A 47 -13.23 -55.11 16.47
C GLU A 47 -13.25 -53.90 15.50
N SER A 48 -12.41 -52.92 15.87
CA SER A 48 -11.44 -52.15 15.05
C SER A 48 -11.86 -50.89 14.25
N SER A 49 -11.19 -49.80 14.63
CA SER A 49 -10.97 -48.50 13.94
C SER A 49 -12.13 -47.49 13.88
N THR A 50 -12.04 -46.38 14.65
CA THR A 50 -12.07 -44.97 14.18
C THR A 50 -12.15 -43.91 15.31
N GLN A 51 -11.28 -42.90 15.20
CA GLN A 51 -11.43 -41.44 15.39
C GLN A 51 -12.35 -40.76 16.45
N LEU A 52 -11.81 -39.62 16.96
CA LEU A 52 -12.43 -38.36 17.43
C LEU A 52 -12.91 -38.30 18.90
N SER A 53 -12.18 -37.62 19.78
CA SER A 53 -12.16 -36.16 20.05
C SER A 53 -13.21 -35.71 21.09
N HIS A 54 -12.76 -35.44 22.30
CA HIS A 54 -13.50 -34.64 23.26
C HIS A 54 -13.42 -33.15 22.88
N LYS A 55 -14.59 -32.56 22.62
CA LYS A 55 -14.79 -31.11 22.47
C LYS A 55 -14.74 -30.44 23.84
N SER A 56 -13.83 -29.47 23.98
CA SER A 56 -13.94 -28.39 24.94
C SER A 56 -14.24 -27.11 24.16
N ASP A 57 -15.45 -26.58 24.33
CA ASP A 57 -15.86 -25.27 23.84
C ASP A 57 -15.03 -24.17 24.53
N SER A 58 -13.93 -23.83 23.88
CA SER A 58 -13.27 -22.53 23.98
C SER A 58 -13.23 -22.01 22.54
N GLN A 59 -13.75 -20.80 22.31
CA GLN A 59 -13.70 -20.16 21.00
C GLN A 59 -12.25 -19.81 20.64
N ARG A 60 -11.48 -20.83 20.25
CA ARG A 60 -10.32 -20.70 19.38
C ARG A 60 -10.86 -20.54 17.96
N LEU A 61 -10.45 -19.46 17.31
CA LEU A 61 -10.54 -19.36 15.85
C LEU A 61 -9.58 -20.41 15.30
N ASP A 62 -10.10 -21.60 15.00
CA ASP A 62 -9.37 -22.67 14.34
C ASP A 62 -9.02 -22.23 12.91
N PHE A 63 -7.88 -21.54 12.79
CA PHE A 63 -7.13 -21.37 11.56
C PHE A 63 -6.47 -22.71 11.24
N LEU A 64 -7.17 -23.66 10.61
CA LEU A 64 -6.59 -24.73 9.80
C LEU A 64 -7.68 -25.61 9.15
N ALA A 65 -7.64 -25.63 7.81
CA ALA A 65 -8.04 -26.72 6.94
C ALA A 65 -9.44 -27.35 7.12
N LYS A 66 -10.44 -26.78 6.42
CA LYS A 66 -11.51 -27.57 5.80
C LYS A 66 -11.59 -27.25 4.31
N LYS A 67 -10.75 -27.95 3.53
CA LYS A 67 -11.02 -28.18 2.11
C LYS A 67 -12.42 -28.79 2.02
N SER A 68 -13.34 -28.08 1.38
CA SER A 68 -14.66 -28.61 1.06
C SER A 68 -14.53 -29.93 0.30
N LEU A 69 -15.23 -30.96 0.77
CA LEU A 69 -15.23 -32.33 0.23
C LEU A 69 -16.08 -32.49 -1.04
N PHE A 70 -16.19 -31.45 -1.86
CA PHE A 70 -16.83 -31.53 -3.17
C PHE A 70 -15.89 -30.95 -4.23
N ILE A 71 -15.31 -31.84 -5.02
CA ILE A 71 -14.34 -31.54 -6.08
C ILE A 71 -15.08 -31.58 -7.42
N PRO A 72 -15.21 -30.46 -8.16
CA PRO A 72 -15.54 -30.57 -9.58
C PRO A 72 -14.32 -31.14 -10.30
N VAL A 73 -14.50 -32.27 -10.97
CA VAL A 73 -13.53 -32.88 -11.89
C VAL A 73 -13.36 -31.95 -13.08
N VAL A 74 -12.13 -31.70 -13.53
CA VAL A 74 -11.90 -30.94 -14.77
C VAL A 74 -12.28 -31.84 -15.95
N ASP A 75 -13.47 -31.65 -16.50
CA ASP A 75 -13.95 -32.40 -17.67
C ASP A 75 -13.22 -31.94 -18.94
N ILE A 76 -12.23 -32.73 -19.37
CA ILE A 76 -11.52 -32.58 -20.64
C ILE A 76 -12.16 -33.52 -21.68
N PRO A 77 -12.22 -33.16 -22.98
CA PRO A 77 -12.76 -34.04 -24.02
C PRO A 77 -12.03 -35.38 -24.10
N ALA A 78 -12.79 -36.46 -24.28
CA ALA A 78 -12.29 -37.84 -24.36
C ALA A 78 -11.14 -38.01 -25.39
N SER A 79 -11.24 -37.36 -26.55
CA SER A 79 -10.23 -37.45 -27.61
C SER A 79 -8.84 -36.92 -27.22
N VAL A 80 -8.76 -36.02 -26.22
CA VAL A 80 -7.49 -35.51 -25.68
C VAL A 80 -7.02 -36.37 -24.51
N SER A 81 -7.93 -36.85 -23.65
CA SER A 81 -7.57 -37.76 -22.57
C SER A 81 -7.06 -39.11 -23.06
N ASP A 82 -7.64 -39.64 -24.14
CA ASP A 82 -7.26 -40.94 -24.71
C ASP A 82 -5.84 -40.92 -25.29
N ARG A 83 -5.36 -39.74 -25.71
CA ARG A 83 -3.99 -39.55 -26.21
C ARG A 83 -2.96 -39.31 -25.13
N VAL A 84 -3.32 -38.64 -24.04
CA VAL A 84 -2.39 -38.41 -22.91
C VAL A 84 -2.36 -39.64 -21.98
N GLY A 85 -3.42 -40.46 -22.01
CA GLY A 85 -3.54 -41.69 -21.22
C GLY A 85 -3.74 -41.43 -19.72
N LEU A 86 -3.51 -42.48 -18.91
CA LEU A 86 -3.66 -42.46 -17.44
C LEU A 86 -2.81 -41.38 -16.73
N ALA A 87 -1.73 -40.92 -17.37
CA ALA A 87 -0.84 -39.89 -16.83
C ALA A 87 -1.56 -38.55 -16.60
N PHE A 88 -2.58 -38.23 -17.41
CA PHE A 88 -3.35 -36.99 -17.26
C PHE A 88 -4.03 -36.88 -15.90
N LYS A 89 -4.58 -38.00 -15.38
CA LYS A 89 -5.27 -38.07 -14.09
C LYS A 89 -4.35 -37.76 -12.90
N TYR A 90 -3.05 -38.01 -13.05
CA TYR A 90 -2.04 -37.74 -12.01
C TYR A 90 -1.34 -36.39 -12.19
N LEU A 91 -1.20 -35.91 -13.43
CA LEU A 91 -0.51 -34.64 -13.76
C LEU A 91 -1.39 -33.39 -13.60
N VAL A 92 -2.72 -33.55 -13.69
CA VAL A 92 -3.70 -32.47 -13.48
C VAL A 92 -4.57 -32.84 -12.28
N SER A 93 -4.02 -32.58 -11.08
CA SER A 93 -4.73 -32.66 -9.80
C SER A 93 -4.97 -31.24 -9.25
N LYS A 94 -5.95 -31.06 -8.36
CA LYS A 94 -6.16 -29.77 -7.65
C LYS A 94 -4.90 -29.29 -6.90
N THR A 95 -3.98 -30.18 -6.56
CA THR A 95 -2.73 -29.87 -5.83
C THR A 95 -1.51 -29.69 -6.72
N SER A 96 -1.55 -30.16 -7.97
CA SER A 96 -0.43 -30.10 -8.91
C SER A 96 -0.99 -30.02 -10.33
N GLN A 97 -0.92 -28.83 -10.93
CA GLN A 97 -1.30 -28.59 -12.33
C GLN A 97 -0.03 -28.41 -13.17
N ASN A 98 0.58 -29.52 -13.60
CA ASN A 98 1.82 -29.47 -14.37
C ASN A 98 1.52 -29.51 -15.88
N TRP A 99 0.99 -28.40 -16.40
CA TRP A 99 0.54 -28.29 -17.80
C TRP A 99 1.67 -28.42 -18.83
N SER A 100 2.91 -28.08 -18.48
CA SER A 100 4.07 -28.28 -19.36
C SER A 100 4.31 -29.76 -19.65
N MET A 101 4.24 -30.62 -18.63
CA MET A 101 4.44 -32.06 -18.77
C MET A 101 3.30 -32.74 -19.55
N VAL A 102 2.08 -32.24 -19.41
CA VAL A 102 0.92 -32.67 -20.23
C VAL A 102 1.16 -32.36 -21.70
N LEU A 103 1.71 -31.18 -22.01
CA LEU A 103 2.01 -30.78 -23.39
C LEU A 103 3.17 -31.58 -23.96
N ASP A 104 4.23 -31.84 -23.20
CA ASP A 104 5.35 -32.67 -23.65
C ASP A 104 4.88 -34.11 -23.99
N GLN A 105 3.92 -34.66 -23.24
CA GLN A 105 3.30 -35.94 -23.56
C GLN A 105 2.40 -35.86 -24.79
N LEU A 106 1.65 -34.78 -24.95
CA LEU A 106 0.81 -34.55 -26.11
C LEU A 106 1.65 -34.41 -27.40
N GLU A 107 2.76 -33.69 -27.34
CA GLU A 107 3.71 -33.53 -28.46
C GLU A 107 4.33 -34.87 -28.87
N LYS A 108 4.76 -35.70 -27.90
CA LYS A 108 5.28 -37.06 -28.16
C LYS A 108 4.26 -37.97 -28.81
N ASN A 109 2.97 -37.80 -28.51
CA ASN A 109 1.89 -38.63 -29.02
C ASN A 109 1.22 -38.05 -30.28
N GLY A 110 1.93 -37.22 -31.06
CA GLY A 110 1.48 -36.73 -32.36
C GLY A 110 0.63 -35.44 -32.32
N GLY A 111 0.65 -34.73 -31.20
CA GLY A 111 0.04 -33.40 -31.06
C GLY A 111 -1.46 -33.37 -31.35
N PHE A 112 -1.90 -32.33 -32.07
CA PHE A 112 -3.31 -32.11 -32.41
C PHE A 112 -3.78 -32.81 -33.71
N LYS A 113 -2.93 -33.59 -34.36
CA LYS A 113 -3.25 -34.30 -35.61
C LYS A 113 -4.47 -35.21 -35.41
N ASP A 114 -5.50 -35.20 -36.24
CA ASP A 114 -6.75 -36.01 -36.07
C ASP A 114 -7.64 -35.69 -34.85
N ILE A 115 -7.39 -34.60 -34.11
CA ILE A 115 -8.30 -34.13 -33.04
C ILE A 115 -9.27 -33.08 -33.62
N PRO A 116 -10.59 -33.17 -33.34
CA PRO A 116 -11.53 -32.15 -33.77
C PRO A 116 -11.20 -30.77 -33.20
N SER A 117 -11.31 -29.72 -34.03
CA SER A 117 -11.04 -28.32 -33.61
C SER A 117 -11.89 -27.84 -32.42
N LYS A 118 -13.07 -28.44 -32.21
CA LYS A 118 -13.93 -28.18 -31.04
C LYS A 118 -13.30 -28.66 -29.73
N ASP A 119 -12.63 -29.81 -29.76
CA ASP A 119 -12.06 -30.44 -28.56
C ASP A 119 -10.71 -29.84 -28.21
N ILE A 120 -9.90 -29.46 -29.21
CA ILE A 120 -8.71 -28.62 -29.03
C ILE A 120 -9.09 -27.32 -28.33
N ARG A 121 -10.18 -26.69 -28.77
CA ARG A 121 -10.65 -25.44 -28.18
C ARG A 121 -11.14 -25.58 -26.75
N LYS A 122 -11.89 -26.65 -26.44
CA LYS A 122 -12.28 -26.98 -25.06
C LYS A 122 -11.06 -27.21 -24.17
N PHE A 123 -10.05 -27.93 -24.67
CA PHE A 123 -8.81 -28.17 -23.94
C PHE A 123 -8.10 -26.86 -23.56
N VAL A 124 -7.91 -25.94 -24.52
CA VAL A 124 -7.26 -24.64 -24.23
C VAL A 124 -8.07 -23.80 -23.22
N TYR A 125 -9.41 -23.87 -23.24
CA TYR A 125 -10.23 -23.20 -22.22
C TYR A 125 -10.06 -23.74 -20.80
N GLN A 126 -9.61 -25.00 -20.64
CA GLN A 126 -9.35 -25.60 -19.33
C GLN A 126 -7.99 -25.20 -18.75
N ILE A 127 -7.07 -24.70 -19.58
CA ILE A 127 -5.76 -24.22 -19.12
C ILE A 127 -5.97 -22.87 -18.39
N PRO A 128 -5.47 -22.71 -17.15
CA PRO A 128 -5.57 -21.43 -16.48
C PRO A 128 -4.81 -20.36 -17.27
N LYS A 129 -5.46 -19.21 -17.48
CA LYS A 129 -4.96 -18.14 -18.35
C LYS A 129 -3.58 -17.62 -17.97
N THR A 130 -3.15 -17.76 -16.71
CA THR A 130 -1.82 -17.38 -16.23
C THR A 130 -0.69 -18.26 -16.77
N TYR A 131 -0.97 -19.51 -17.10
CA TYR A 131 0.02 -20.47 -17.63
C TYR A 131 0.11 -20.46 -19.15
N ILE A 132 -0.84 -19.82 -19.84
CA ILE A 132 -0.89 -19.78 -21.30
C ILE A 132 0.31 -19.03 -21.92
N PRO A 133 0.74 -17.83 -21.46
CA PRO A 133 1.78 -17.04 -22.12
C PRO A 133 3.07 -17.78 -22.51
N PRO A 134 3.73 -18.56 -21.62
CA PRO A 134 4.95 -19.31 -21.99
C PRO A 134 4.69 -20.49 -22.95
N ILE A 135 3.43 -20.89 -23.11
CA ILE A 135 3.00 -22.08 -23.84
C ILE A 135 2.43 -21.72 -25.23
N ILE A 136 2.09 -20.45 -25.49
CA ILE A 136 1.45 -20.00 -26.75
C ILE A 136 2.21 -20.49 -27.98
N SER A 137 3.54 -20.27 -28.04
CA SER A 137 4.34 -20.67 -29.20
C SER A 137 4.35 -22.18 -29.45
N ARG A 138 4.26 -22.98 -28.39
CA ARG A 138 4.12 -24.45 -28.51
C ARG A 138 2.76 -24.82 -29.07
N LEU A 139 1.69 -24.24 -28.52
CA LEU A 139 0.32 -24.48 -29.02
C LEU A 139 0.16 -24.07 -30.49
N GLU A 140 0.78 -22.99 -30.92
CA GLU A 140 0.77 -22.55 -32.33
C GLU A 140 1.45 -23.55 -33.24
N LYS A 141 2.64 -24.04 -32.85
CA LYS A 141 3.35 -25.07 -33.60
C LYS A 141 2.51 -26.34 -33.76
N MET A 142 1.85 -26.78 -32.68
CA MET A 142 0.96 -27.94 -32.72
C MET A 142 -0.27 -27.75 -33.62
N HIS A 143 -0.78 -26.52 -33.77
CA HIS A 143 -1.85 -26.22 -34.74
C HIS A 143 -1.33 -26.25 -36.18
N GLN A 144 -0.12 -25.74 -36.43
CA GLN A 144 0.53 -25.79 -37.75
C GLN A 144 0.81 -27.24 -38.16
N ASP A 145 1.36 -28.06 -37.27
CA ASP A 145 1.67 -29.47 -37.53
C ASP A 145 0.41 -30.31 -37.81
N ALA A 146 -0.73 -29.93 -37.23
CA ALA A 146 -2.03 -30.58 -37.47
C ALA A 146 -2.78 -30.04 -38.70
N GLY A 147 -2.31 -28.96 -39.34
CA GLY A 147 -2.99 -28.29 -40.45
C GLY A 147 -4.34 -27.65 -40.06
N VAL A 148 -4.57 -27.40 -38.76
CA VAL A 148 -5.82 -26.83 -38.24
C VAL A 148 -5.63 -25.33 -38.00
N PRO A 149 -6.38 -24.43 -38.68
CA PRO A 149 -6.23 -23.00 -38.46
C PRO A 149 -6.68 -22.60 -37.05
N VAL A 150 -5.90 -21.73 -36.40
CA VAL A 150 -6.22 -21.20 -35.07
C VAL A 150 -7.49 -20.37 -35.16
N SER A 151 -8.55 -20.79 -34.47
CA SER A 151 -9.82 -20.07 -34.50
C SER A 151 -9.68 -18.66 -33.87
N PRO A 152 -10.40 -17.63 -34.36
CA PRO A 152 -10.37 -16.28 -33.78
C PRO A 152 -10.68 -16.24 -32.27
N LYS A 153 -11.49 -17.19 -31.79
CA LYS A 153 -11.85 -17.32 -30.37
C LYS A 153 -10.70 -17.87 -29.51
N LEU A 154 -9.80 -18.67 -30.08
CA LEU A 154 -8.55 -19.11 -29.41
C LEU A 154 -7.54 -17.98 -29.40
N VAL A 155 -7.42 -17.23 -30.49
CA VAL A 155 -6.58 -16.03 -30.55
C VAL A 155 -7.00 -15.02 -29.47
N ASN A 156 -8.30 -14.81 -29.25
CA ASN A 156 -8.78 -13.98 -28.14
C ASN A 156 -8.36 -14.50 -26.77
N VAL A 157 -8.27 -15.82 -26.55
CA VAL A 157 -7.75 -16.39 -25.28
C VAL A 157 -6.27 -16.10 -25.12
N PHE A 158 -5.49 -16.21 -26.21
CA PHE A 158 -4.07 -15.85 -26.21
C PHE A 158 -3.89 -14.37 -25.88
N ILE A 159 -4.60 -13.47 -26.58
CA ILE A 159 -4.57 -12.03 -26.30
C ILE A 159 -5.00 -11.75 -24.85
N ASP A 160 -6.09 -12.37 -24.37
CA ASP A 160 -6.55 -12.20 -22.98
C ASP A 160 -5.47 -12.61 -21.98
N SER A 161 -4.83 -13.76 -22.19
CA SER A 161 -3.74 -14.25 -21.34
C SER A 161 -2.50 -13.34 -21.34
N LEU A 162 -2.10 -12.84 -22.51
CA LEU A 162 -1.01 -11.88 -22.65
C LEU A 162 -1.36 -10.53 -21.99
N SER A 163 -2.64 -10.15 -22.03
CA SER A 163 -3.15 -8.93 -21.41
C SER A 163 -3.31 -9.01 -19.90
N LEU A 164 -3.07 -10.16 -19.24
CA LEU A 164 -3.23 -10.29 -17.78
C LEU A 164 -2.10 -9.61 -17.00
N SER A 165 -0.88 -9.57 -17.54
CA SER A 165 0.27 -8.92 -16.88
C SER A 165 -0.03 -7.44 -16.56
N PRO A 166 0.39 -6.90 -15.40
CA PRO A 166 0.18 -5.49 -15.04
C PRO A 166 0.93 -4.49 -15.94
N SER A 167 2.00 -4.93 -16.61
CA SER A 167 2.75 -4.18 -17.62
C SER A 167 3.02 -5.08 -18.83
N ILE A 168 2.77 -4.58 -20.04
CA ILE A 168 2.92 -5.35 -21.29
C ILE A 168 4.15 -4.80 -22.02
N PRO A 169 5.23 -5.59 -22.17
CA PRO A 169 6.39 -5.18 -22.96
C PRO A 169 6.02 -4.87 -24.42
N SER A 170 6.79 -4.02 -25.08
CA SER A 170 6.57 -3.66 -26.50
C SER A 170 6.58 -4.87 -27.43
N SER A 171 7.40 -5.89 -27.14
CA SER A 171 7.45 -7.16 -27.89
C SER A 171 6.12 -7.91 -27.83
N VAL A 172 5.54 -8.03 -26.63
CA VAL A 172 4.24 -8.68 -26.42
C VAL A 172 3.13 -7.86 -27.07
N MET A 173 3.24 -6.53 -27.08
CA MET A 173 2.28 -5.67 -27.77
C MET A 173 2.30 -5.89 -29.28
N SER A 174 3.48 -6.01 -29.89
CA SER A 174 3.63 -6.34 -31.32
C SER A 174 3.02 -7.72 -31.64
N GLN A 175 3.17 -8.70 -30.75
CA GLN A 175 2.50 -10.00 -30.88
C GLN A 175 0.98 -9.85 -30.85
N ILE A 176 0.43 -9.08 -29.91
CA ILE A 176 -1.02 -8.80 -29.83
C ILE A 176 -1.53 -8.13 -31.13
N GLU A 177 -0.78 -7.18 -31.69
CA GLU A 177 -1.14 -6.51 -32.94
C GLU A 177 -1.11 -7.48 -34.14
N SER A 178 -0.10 -8.35 -34.21
CA SER A 178 -0.03 -9.42 -35.21
C SER A 178 -1.26 -10.36 -35.13
N TYR A 179 -1.65 -10.75 -33.93
CA TYR A 179 -2.85 -11.55 -33.69
C TYR A 179 -4.13 -10.82 -34.10
N CYS A 180 -4.22 -9.51 -33.88
CA CYS A 180 -5.38 -8.75 -34.32
C CYS A 180 -5.44 -8.64 -35.84
N ASN A 181 -4.29 -8.49 -36.50
CA ASN A 181 -4.20 -8.47 -37.97
C ASN A 181 -4.61 -9.82 -38.59
N SER A 182 -4.25 -10.95 -37.96
CA SER A 182 -4.70 -12.28 -38.41
C SER A 182 -6.21 -12.48 -38.24
N ILE A 183 -6.82 -11.92 -37.19
CA ILE A 183 -8.29 -11.91 -37.04
C ILE A 183 -8.93 -11.01 -38.12
N ARG A 184 -8.33 -9.88 -38.47
CA ARG A 184 -8.83 -8.99 -39.54
C ARG A 184 -8.81 -9.70 -40.89
N SER A 185 -7.73 -10.39 -41.24
CA SER A 185 -7.61 -11.08 -42.53
C SER A 185 -8.54 -12.29 -42.67
N THR A 186 -8.86 -12.97 -41.58
CA THR A 186 -9.77 -14.14 -41.57
C THR A 186 -11.26 -13.75 -41.48
N SER A 187 -11.58 -12.48 -41.20
CA SER A 187 -12.94 -11.98 -41.08
C SER A 187 -13.52 -11.56 -42.43
N LYS A 188 -14.71 -12.07 -42.79
CA LYS A 188 -15.41 -11.80 -44.07
C LYS A 188 -15.62 -10.30 -44.41
N LYS A 189 -15.43 -9.39 -43.46
CA LYS A 189 -15.57 -7.93 -43.63
C LYS A 189 -14.40 -7.13 -43.04
N GLY A 190 -13.28 -7.77 -42.68
CA GLY A 190 -12.17 -7.12 -41.97
C GLY A 190 -12.52 -6.63 -40.56
N ARG A 191 -13.70 -7.01 -40.03
CA ARG A 191 -14.21 -6.54 -38.74
C ARG A 191 -13.72 -7.42 -37.60
N LEU A 192 -13.28 -6.79 -36.52
CA LEU A 192 -12.92 -7.49 -35.29
C LEU A 192 -14.18 -7.84 -34.46
N PRO A 193 -14.20 -9.00 -33.78
CA PRO A 193 -15.21 -9.30 -32.77
C PRO A 193 -15.20 -8.28 -31.63
N ARG A 194 -16.35 -8.09 -30.97
CA ARG A 194 -16.48 -7.20 -29.80
C ARG A 194 -15.46 -7.52 -28.70
N GLU A 195 -15.29 -8.81 -28.40
CA GLU A 195 -14.31 -9.30 -27.42
C GLU A 195 -12.88 -8.84 -27.75
N THR A 196 -12.51 -8.87 -29.02
CA THR A 196 -11.16 -8.47 -29.46
C THR A 196 -10.93 -6.97 -29.26
N TYR A 197 -11.93 -6.14 -29.55
CA TYR A 197 -11.85 -4.71 -29.24
C TYR A 197 -11.71 -4.43 -27.74
N GLU A 198 -12.44 -5.15 -26.89
CA GLU A 198 -12.35 -5.02 -25.43
C GLU A 198 -10.96 -5.38 -24.90
N LEU A 199 -10.36 -6.43 -25.45
CA LEU A 199 -8.99 -6.85 -25.14
C LEU A 199 -7.95 -5.85 -25.62
N LEU A 200 -8.12 -5.28 -26.81
CA LEU A 200 -7.26 -4.21 -27.33
C LEU A 200 -7.31 -2.96 -26.46
N VAL A 201 -8.51 -2.51 -26.05
CA VAL A 201 -8.66 -1.38 -25.12
C VAL A 201 -7.92 -1.66 -23.80
N ARG A 202 -8.03 -2.88 -23.26
CA ARG A 202 -7.28 -3.28 -22.06
C ARG A 202 -5.77 -3.27 -22.29
N ALA A 203 -5.30 -3.81 -23.41
CA ALA A 203 -3.87 -3.91 -23.72
C ALA A 203 -3.23 -2.53 -23.94
N TYR A 204 -3.81 -1.69 -24.82
CA TYR A 204 -3.35 -0.31 -25.05
C TYR A 204 -3.46 0.53 -23.77
N GLY A 205 -4.53 0.35 -22.99
CA GLY A 205 -4.70 1.02 -21.70
C GLY A 205 -3.60 0.67 -20.70
N LYS A 206 -3.21 -0.60 -20.60
CA LYS A 206 -2.10 -1.05 -19.73
C LYS A 206 -0.74 -0.47 -20.13
N ASN A 207 -0.55 -0.16 -21.41
CA ASN A 207 0.63 0.51 -21.97
C ASN A 207 0.54 2.04 -21.96
N SER A 208 -0.49 2.60 -21.34
CA SER A 208 -0.73 4.04 -21.25
C SER A 208 -0.85 4.74 -22.62
N ASN A 209 -1.16 4.00 -23.69
CA ASN A 209 -1.31 4.56 -25.03
C ASN A 209 -2.77 4.99 -25.26
N LEU A 210 -3.12 6.16 -24.72
CA LEU A 210 -4.49 6.69 -24.78
C LEU A 210 -4.94 7.06 -26.20
N GLU A 211 -4.01 7.46 -27.07
CA GLU A 211 -4.30 7.77 -28.47
C GLU A 211 -4.84 6.54 -29.19
N MET A 212 -4.19 5.39 -29.00
CA MET A 212 -4.65 4.12 -29.56
C MET A 212 -5.94 3.62 -28.90
N VAL A 213 -6.14 3.86 -27.60
CA VAL A 213 -7.44 3.55 -26.96
C VAL A 213 -8.56 4.35 -27.63
N ASN A 214 -8.34 5.64 -27.86
CA ASN A 214 -9.33 6.51 -28.52
C ASN A 214 -9.57 6.10 -29.97
N SER A 215 -8.54 5.73 -30.73
CA SER A 215 -8.68 5.26 -32.11
C SER A 215 -9.47 3.95 -32.21
N ILE A 216 -9.25 3.03 -31.27
CA ILE A 216 -10.03 1.79 -31.20
C ILE A 216 -11.50 2.07 -30.84
N LEU A 217 -11.76 3.01 -29.92
CA LEU A 217 -13.13 3.40 -29.58
C LEU A 217 -13.87 4.10 -30.73
N THR A 218 -13.17 4.91 -31.54
CA THR A 218 -13.77 5.50 -32.76
C THR A 218 -14.04 4.44 -33.82
N GLU A 219 -13.13 3.48 -34.02
CA GLU A 219 -13.34 2.34 -34.91
C GLU A 219 -14.56 1.52 -34.49
N MET A 220 -14.68 1.19 -33.19
CA MET A 220 -15.86 0.49 -32.65
C MET A 220 -17.17 1.22 -32.99
N LYS A 221 -17.21 2.54 -32.81
CA LYS A 221 -18.38 3.38 -33.14
C LYS A 221 -18.69 3.36 -34.64
N GLN A 222 -17.67 3.47 -35.52
CA GLN A 222 -17.84 3.44 -36.97
C GLN A 222 -18.41 2.09 -37.46
N VAL A 223 -18.04 0.99 -36.81
CA VAL A 223 -18.56 -0.36 -37.12
C VAL A 223 -19.96 -0.58 -36.50
N GLY A 224 -20.49 0.39 -35.76
CA GLY A 224 -21.80 0.33 -35.10
C GLY A 224 -21.81 -0.48 -33.81
N LEU A 225 -20.64 -0.74 -33.21
CA LEU A 225 -20.50 -1.46 -31.95
C LEU A 225 -20.44 -0.49 -30.77
N GLN A 226 -21.41 -0.59 -29.87
CA GLN A 226 -21.42 0.21 -28.65
C GLN A 226 -20.45 -0.37 -27.59
N PRO A 227 -19.69 0.49 -26.87
CA PRO A 227 -18.85 0.05 -25.75
C PRO A 227 -19.65 -0.78 -24.73
N SER A 228 -19.05 -1.86 -24.24
CA SER A 228 -19.66 -2.69 -23.21
C SER A 228 -19.29 -2.20 -21.82
N LYS A 229 -19.94 -2.77 -20.79
CA LYS A 229 -19.52 -2.61 -19.40
C LYS A 229 -18.03 -2.89 -19.20
N ASN A 230 -17.50 -3.98 -19.79
CA ASN A 230 -16.08 -4.32 -19.68
C ASN A 230 -15.20 -3.30 -20.42
N THR A 231 -15.65 -2.74 -21.54
CA THR A 231 -14.94 -1.63 -22.21
C THR A 231 -14.81 -0.43 -21.27
N PHE A 232 -15.92 0.02 -20.67
CA PHE A 232 -15.91 1.16 -19.75
C PHE A 232 -15.09 0.89 -18.49
N GLU A 233 -15.18 -0.31 -17.89
CA GLU A 233 -14.35 -0.68 -16.73
C GLU A 233 -12.85 -0.66 -17.05
N ASN A 234 -12.45 -1.06 -18.27
CA ASN A 234 -11.04 -1.01 -18.68
C ASN A 234 -10.57 0.43 -18.94
N ILE A 235 -11.43 1.28 -19.51
CA ILE A 235 -11.14 2.71 -19.67
C ILE A 235 -11.01 3.35 -18.28
N LEU A 236 -11.96 3.12 -17.38
CA LEU A 236 -11.94 3.63 -16.00
C LEU A 236 -10.66 3.21 -15.27
N ALA A 237 -10.30 1.92 -15.30
CA ALA A 237 -9.06 1.45 -14.70
C ALA A 237 -7.81 2.11 -15.32
N THR A 238 -7.81 2.35 -16.63
CA THR A 238 -6.72 3.07 -17.31
C THR A 238 -6.65 4.52 -16.84
N SER A 239 -7.78 5.21 -16.76
CA SER A 239 -7.88 6.58 -16.28
C SER A 239 -7.36 6.72 -14.84
N VAL A 240 -7.69 5.76 -13.97
CA VAL A 240 -7.31 5.79 -12.55
C VAL A 240 -5.85 5.40 -12.31
N TYR A 241 -5.39 4.27 -12.86
CA TYR A 241 -4.10 3.68 -12.48
C TYR A 241 -2.95 4.05 -13.43
N LYS A 242 -3.24 4.43 -14.68
CA LYS A 242 -2.24 4.65 -15.73
C LYS A 242 -2.10 6.12 -16.09
N SER A 243 -3.16 6.74 -16.60
CA SER A 243 -3.12 8.18 -16.93
C SER A 243 -3.26 9.09 -15.71
N LYS A 244 -3.80 8.56 -14.61
CA LYS A 244 -4.13 9.31 -13.38
C LYS A 244 -5.02 10.53 -13.67
N ASP A 245 -5.86 10.42 -14.70
CA ASP A 245 -6.83 11.44 -15.07
C ASP A 245 -8.13 11.23 -14.29
N HIS A 246 -8.25 11.97 -13.19
CA HIS A 246 -9.42 11.92 -12.32
C HIS A 246 -10.70 12.34 -13.04
N LYS A 247 -10.64 13.39 -13.89
CA LYS A 247 -11.83 13.94 -14.55
C LYS A 247 -12.40 12.93 -15.52
N GLN A 248 -11.53 12.33 -16.34
CA GLN A 248 -11.93 11.27 -17.26
C GLN A 248 -12.50 10.06 -16.50
N ALA A 249 -11.92 9.68 -15.36
CA ALA A 249 -12.44 8.59 -14.54
C ALA A 249 -13.89 8.87 -14.05
N VAL A 250 -14.17 10.09 -13.59
CA VAL A 250 -15.50 10.51 -13.16
C VAL A 250 -16.49 10.49 -14.32
N GLU A 251 -16.13 11.09 -15.47
CA GLU A 251 -16.99 11.09 -16.67
C GLU A 251 -17.31 9.66 -17.13
N VAL A 252 -16.33 8.77 -17.15
CA VAL A 252 -16.54 7.36 -17.54
C VAL A 252 -17.47 6.66 -16.53
N PHE A 253 -17.31 6.89 -15.23
CA PHE A 253 -18.19 6.30 -14.23
C PHE A 253 -19.63 6.82 -14.33
N ASP A 254 -19.81 8.12 -14.53
CA ASP A 254 -21.13 8.73 -14.73
C ASP A 254 -21.79 8.21 -16.02
N THR A 255 -21.04 8.11 -17.11
CA THR A 255 -21.58 7.51 -18.35
C THR A 255 -22.01 6.06 -18.14
N MET A 256 -21.26 5.25 -17.37
CA MET A 256 -21.69 3.89 -17.02
C MET A 256 -23.02 3.89 -16.24
N LYS A 257 -23.18 4.83 -15.30
CA LYS A 257 -24.35 4.96 -14.43
C LYS A 257 -25.61 5.36 -15.20
N PHE A 258 -25.51 6.33 -16.11
CA PHE A 258 -26.67 6.95 -16.76
C PHE A 258 -26.96 6.45 -18.18
N LEU A 259 -26.03 5.76 -18.86
CA LEU A 259 -26.21 5.35 -20.25
C LEU A 259 -27.24 4.23 -20.42
N SER A 260 -27.15 3.15 -19.62
CA SER A 260 -28.07 2.02 -19.72
C SER A 260 -27.97 1.06 -18.52
N ASN A 261 -29.03 0.29 -18.26
CA ASN A 261 -29.00 -0.78 -17.25
C ASN A 261 -27.93 -1.84 -17.53
N LYS A 262 -27.57 -2.08 -18.81
CA LYS A 262 -26.55 -3.07 -19.19
C LYS A 262 -25.12 -2.59 -18.90
N THR A 263 -24.93 -1.28 -18.73
CA THR A 263 -23.64 -0.65 -18.43
C THR A 263 -23.50 -0.23 -16.97
N LYS A 264 -24.53 -0.49 -16.13
CA LYS A 264 -24.54 -0.10 -14.72
C LYS A 264 -23.24 -0.54 -14.01
N PRO A 265 -22.57 0.34 -13.25
CA PRO A 265 -21.35 0.01 -12.51
C PRO A 265 -21.50 -1.25 -11.65
N ALA A 266 -20.48 -2.11 -11.65
CA ALA A 266 -20.34 -3.21 -10.66
C ALA A 266 -19.25 -2.87 -9.64
N GLU A 267 -19.03 -3.79 -8.70
CA GLU A 267 -17.96 -3.75 -7.70
C GLU A 267 -16.62 -3.23 -8.25
N ARG A 268 -16.15 -3.75 -9.40
CA ARG A 268 -14.89 -3.31 -10.02
C ARG A 268 -14.87 -1.83 -10.36
N ALA A 269 -15.95 -1.32 -10.96
CA ALA A 269 -16.06 0.08 -11.33
C ALA A 269 -16.11 0.98 -10.08
N TYR A 270 -16.90 0.60 -9.07
CA TYR A 270 -16.95 1.29 -7.78
C TYR A 270 -15.59 1.32 -7.09
N ARG A 271 -14.88 0.19 -7.05
CA ARG A 271 -13.52 0.13 -6.49
C ARG A 271 -12.59 1.11 -7.18
N ASP A 272 -12.55 1.10 -8.51
CA ASP A 272 -11.61 1.91 -9.28
C ASP A 272 -11.95 3.41 -9.13
N ILE A 273 -13.23 3.82 -9.14
CA ILE A 273 -13.60 5.22 -8.91
C ILE A 273 -13.36 5.68 -7.46
N ILE A 274 -13.61 4.83 -6.46
CA ILE A 274 -13.31 5.14 -5.05
C ILE A 274 -11.80 5.36 -4.88
N VAL A 275 -10.97 4.51 -5.48
CA VAL A 275 -9.51 4.70 -5.48
C VAL A 275 -9.12 6.01 -6.17
N SER A 276 -9.82 6.40 -7.24
CA SER A 276 -9.62 7.70 -7.90
C SER A 276 -9.86 8.87 -6.95
N TYR A 277 -10.99 8.88 -6.24
CA TYR A 277 -11.33 9.93 -5.28
C TYR A 277 -10.35 9.97 -4.09
N VAL A 278 -10.00 8.80 -3.55
CA VAL A 278 -8.99 8.68 -2.48
C VAL A 278 -7.63 9.22 -2.91
N ASN A 279 -7.18 8.93 -4.14
CA ASN A 279 -5.89 9.42 -4.64
C ASN A 279 -5.87 10.93 -4.94
N ASN A 280 -7.04 11.58 -5.03
CA ASN A 280 -7.17 13.02 -5.30
C ASN A 280 -7.65 13.81 -4.06
N ASP A 281 -7.47 13.25 -2.85
CA ASP A 281 -7.76 13.87 -1.56
C ASP A 281 -9.24 14.31 -1.35
N ASP A 282 -10.19 13.69 -2.05
CA ASP A 282 -11.65 13.91 -1.92
C ASP A 282 -12.28 12.63 -1.32
N ILE A 283 -12.02 12.40 -0.03
CA ILE A 283 -12.47 11.22 0.71
C ILE A 283 -13.98 11.27 0.99
N GLU A 284 -14.54 12.47 1.09
CA GLU A 284 -15.95 12.69 1.35
C GLU A 284 -16.80 12.06 0.23
N LYS A 285 -16.49 12.33 -1.04
CA LYS A 285 -17.17 11.68 -2.17
C LYS A 285 -16.89 10.18 -2.28
N ALA A 286 -15.70 9.73 -1.87
CA ALA A 286 -15.41 8.31 -1.84
C ALA A 286 -16.31 7.55 -0.83
N LEU A 287 -16.61 8.17 0.31
CA LEU A 287 -17.55 7.64 1.30
C LEU A 287 -19.00 7.70 0.80
N ASP A 288 -19.39 8.76 0.09
CA ASP A 288 -20.72 8.85 -0.53
C ASP A 288 -20.93 7.75 -1.57
N LEU A 289 -19.92 7.48 -2.42
CA LEU A 289 -19.97 6.38 -3.39
C LEU A 289 -19.99 5.00 -2.72
N TYR A 290 -19.35 4.85 -1.56
CA TYR A 290 -19.45 3.62 -0.78
C TYR A 290 -20.88 3.43 -0.25
N ASN A 291 -21.49 4.48 0.30
CA ASN A 291 -22.88 4.42 0.76
C ASN A 291 -23.85 4.11 -0.40
N GLU A 292 -23.66 4.76 -1.56
CA GLU A 292 -24.40 4.45 -2.78
C GLU A 292 -24.27 2.96 -3.14
N MET A 293 -23.06 2.41 -3.08
CA MET A 293 -22.81 1.00 -3.39
C MET A 293 -23.55 0.05 -2.44
N VAL A 294 -23.61 0.38 -1.14
CA VAL A 294 -24.35 -0.38 -0.13
C VAL A 294 -25.87 -0.28 -0.35
N GLU A 295 -26.38 0.92 -0.63
CA GLU A 295 -27.80 1.16 -0.94
C GLU A 295 -28.26 0.42 -2.19
N ASP A 296 -27.43 0.44 -3.24
CA ASP A 296 -27.65 -0.26 -4.51
C ASP A 296 -27.44 -1.79 -4.41
N LYS A 297 -27.08 -2.31 -3.22
CA LYS A 297 -26.81 -3.73 -2.94
C LYS A 297 -25.72 -4.33 -3.85
N VAL A 298 -24.76 -3.50 -4.25
CA VAL A 298 -23.56 -3.97 -4.96
C VAL A 298 -22.61 -4.59 -3.93
N PRO A 299 -22.02 -5.77 -4.20
CA PRO A 299 -21.18 -6.45 -3.22
C PRO A 299 -19.98 -5.59 -2.86
N VAL A 300 -19.72 -5.47 -1.55
CA VAL A 300 -18.51 -4.85 -1.02
C VAL A 300 -17.38 -5.88 -1.07
N SER A 301 -16.17 -5.43 -1.36
CA SER A 301 -14.97 -6.26 -1.24
C SER A 301 -13.90 -5.66 -0.35
N GLN A 302 -12.99 -6.52 0.10
CA GLN A 302 -11.91 -6.17 1.02
C GLN A 302 -11.02 -5.04 0.47
N GLN A 303 -10.81 -5.01 -0.85
CA GLN A 303 -10.02 -3.98 -1.53
C GLN A 303 -10.66 -2.59 -1.42
N ILE A 304 -12.00 -2.51 -1.48
CA ILE A 304 -12.74 -1.26 -1.34
C ILE A 304 -12.60 -0.72 0.09
N MET A 305 -12.80 -1.58 1.09
CA MET A 305 -12.64 -1.20 2.50
C MET A 305 -11.21 -0.74 2.82
N VAL A 306 -10.21 -1.44 2.31
CA VAL A 306 -8.80 -1.03 2.46
C VAL A 306 -8.52 0.32 1.77
N ALA A 307 -9.09 0.57 0.58
CA ALA A 307 -8.94 1.84 -0.12
C ALA A 307 -9.59 3.01 0.64
N LEU A 308 -10.79 2.80 1.19
CA LEU A 308 -11.49 3.79 2.00
C LEU A 308 -10.77 4.09 3.30
N ALA A 309 -10.31 3.04 3.99
CA ALA A 309 -9.49 3.19 5.19
C ALA A 309 -8.23 4.01 4.87
N ARG A 310 -7.57 3.75 3.71
CA ARG A 310 -6.44 4.56 3.21
C ARG A 310 -6.77 6.03 3.09
N GLY A 311 -7.89 6.37 2.46
CA GLY A 311 -8.32 7.77 2.35
C GLY A 311 -8.66 8.39 3.70
N CYS A 312 -9.32 7.65 4.58
CA CYS A 312 -9.72 8.15 5.91
C CYS A 312 -8.52 8.56 6.78
N THR A 313 -7.36 7.93 6.63
CA THR A 313 -6.15 8.32 7.40
C THR A 313 -5.63 9.73 7.10
N LEU A 314 -5.98 10.31 5.95
CA LEU A 314 -5.53 11.64 5.54
C LEU A 314 -6.24 12.75 6.32
N ARG A 315 -7.44 12.49 6.84
CA ARG A 315 -8.22 13.42 7.66
C ARG A 315 -8.13 13.01 9.13
N PRO A 316 -7.73 13.91 10.05
CA PRO A 316 -7.62 13.56 11.47
C PRO A 316 -8.95 13.10 12.08
N GLU A 317 -10.06 13.68 11.60
CA GLU A 317 -11.43 13.39 12.05
C GLU A 317 -11.91 11.98 11.64
N LEU A 318 -11.39 11.43 10.54
CA LEU A 318 -11.84 10.15 9.98
C LEU A 318 -10.93 8.98 10.38
N LYS A 319 -9.90 9.20 11.19
CA LYS A 319 -8.96 8.13 11.61
C LYS A 319 -9.66 6.96 12.30
N VAL A 320 -10.72 7.25 13.07
CA VAL A 320 -11.52 6.22 13.74
C VAL A 320 -12.26 5.36 12.72
N LYS A 321 -12.91 5.99 11.73
CA LYS A 321 -13.59 5.28 10.63
C LYS A 321 -12.64 4.39 9.82
N ALA A 322 -11.36 4.76 9.70
CA ALA A 322 -10.38 3.92 9.02
C ALA A 322 -10.25 2.54 9.69
N TRP A 323 -10.29 2.47 11.03
CA TRP A 323 -10.28 1.22 11.77
C TRP A 323 -11.61 0.49 11.72
N GLU A 324 -12.74 1.19 11.66
CA GLU A 324 -14.06 0.57 11.48
C GLU A 324 -14.13 -0.28 10.20
N PHE A 325 -13.64 0.24 9.07
CA PHE A 325 -13.56 -0.53 7.82
C PHE A 325 -12.68 -1.78 7.94
N ILE A 326 -11.62 -1.73 8.75
CA ILE A 326 -10.79 -2.91 9.01
C ILE A 326 -11.54 -3.91 9.86
N PHE A 327 -12.20 -3.48 10.94
CA PHE A 327 -12.98 -4.38 11.78
C PHE A 327 -14.12 -5.03 11.01
N GLU A 328 -14.72 -4.33 10.05
CA GLU A 328 -15.77 -4.88 9.21
C GLU A 328 -15.29 -6.08 8.37
N ILE A 329 -14.05 -6.06 7.87
CA ILE A 329 -13.44 -7.21 7.19
C ILE A 329 -13.43 -8.45 8.11
N TYR A 330 -13.09 -8.25 9.39
CA TYR A 330 -13.05 -9.34 10.38
C TYR A 330 -14.45 -9.76 10.85
N ASN A 331 -15.38 -8.81 10.99
CA ASN A 331 -16.77 -9.08 11.35
C ASN A 331 -17.47 -9.93 10.28
N GLN A 332 -17.16 -9.68 9.01
CA GLN A 332 -17.64 -10.45 7.86
C GLN A 332 -16.94 -11.80 7.70
N LYS A 333 -16.00 -12.15 8.60
CA LYS A 333 -15.23 -13.40 8.63
C LYS A 333 -14.45 -13.64 7.33
N TRP A 334 -14.00 -12.57 6.67
CA TRP A 334 -13.12 -12.70 5.52
C TRP A 334 -11.70 -12.99 5.96
N GLU A 335 -11.04 -13.90 5.25
CA GLU A 335 -9.61 -14.13 5.45
C GLU A 335 -8.82 -12.89 5.01
N PRO A 336 -7.98 -12.30 5.89
CA PRO A 336 -7.15 -11.16 5.53
C PRO A 336 -6.19 -11.50 4.40
N THR A 337 -6.29 -10.78 3.28
CA THR A 337 -5.26 -10.86 2.23
C THR A 337 -3.97 -10.20 2.70
N ILE A 338 -2.83 -10.53 2.06
CA ILE A 338 -1.54 -9.88 2.33
C ILE A 338 -1.65 -8.36 2.23
N GLN A 339 -2.36 -7.86 1.21
CA GLN A 339 -2.63 -6.42 1.03
C GLN A 339 -3.40 -5.80 2.21
N THR A 340 -4.32 -6.55 2.80
CA THR A 340 -5.08 -6.10 3.97
C THR A 340 -4.18 -6.03 5.19
N LEU A 341 -3.37 -7.06 5.45
CA LEU A 341 -2.41 -7.06 6.55
C LEU A 341 -1.36 -5.95 6.42
N GLU A 342 -0.82 -5.72 5.23
CA GLU A 342 0.07 -4.57 4.95
C GLU A 342 -0.59 -3.24 5.29
N TYR A 343 -1.89 -3.11 5.02
CA TYR A 343 -2.60 -1.87 5.27
C TYR A 343 -3.00 -1.70 6.74
N VAL A 344 -3.34 -2.78 7.45
CA VAL A 344 -3.47 -2.77 8.92
C VAL A 344 -2.15 -2.37 9.56
N LEU A 345 -1.02 -2.87 9.04
CA LEU A 345 0.31 -2.47 9.46
C LEU A 345 0.60 -0.99 9.19
N TYR A 346 0.17 -0.46 8.03
CA TYR A 346 0.25 0.98 7.73
C TYR A 346 -0.55 1.83 8.73
N LEU A 347 -1.77 1.42 9.08
CA LEU A 347 -2.60 2.10 10.07
C LEU A 347 -1.92 2.11 11.44
N ALA A 348 -1.47 0.95 11.92
CA ALA A 348 -0.72 0.84 13.16
C ALA A 348 0.54 1.72 13.16
N ALA A 349 1.27 1.76 12.03
CA ALA A 349 2.46 2.58 11.86
C ALA A 349 2.15 4.09 11.88
N LYS A 350 1.00 4.51 11.33
CA LYS A 350 0.53 5.90 11.37
C LYS A 350 0.12 6.34 12.77
N ASP A 351 -0.46 5.42 13.53
CA ASP A 351 -0.84 5.62 14.92
C ASP A 351 0.36 5.54 15.88
N GLY A 352 1.49 4.99 15.41
CA GLY A 352 2.72 4.85 16.19
C GLY A 352 2.71 3.64 17.14
N ASP A 353 1.80 2.68 16.94
CA ASP A 353 1.70 1.45 17.74
C ASP A 353 2.72 0.41 17.27
N VAL A 354 3.96 0.57 17.77
CA VAL A 354 5.11 -0.26 17.39
C VAL A 354 4.89 -1.74 17.72
N ALA A 355 4.26 -2.05 18.85
CA ALA A 355 4.02 -3.42 19.27
C ALA A 355 3.13 -4.16 18.28
N LEU A 356 2.03 -3.51 17.87
CA LEU A 356 1.14 -4.05 16.84
C LEU A 356 1.86 -4.19 15.50
N CYS A 357 2.69 -3.22 15.10
CA CYS A 357 3.49 -3.33 13.87
C CYS A 357 4.42 -4.56 13.91
N ARG A 358 5.11 -4.80 15.02
CA ARG A 358 6.02 -5.94 15.20
C ARG A 358 5.27 -7.26 15.13
N ALA A 359 4.14 -7.38 15.81
CA ALA A 359 3.32 -8.59 15.78
C ALA A 359 2.77 -8.91 14.38
N LEU A 360 2.29 -7.90 13.64
CA LEU A 360 1.79 -8.08 12.28
C LEU A 360 2.88 -8.53 11.30
N VAL A 361 4.08 -7.96 11.40
CA VAL A 361 5.20 -8.36 10.56
C VAL A 361 5.72 -9.75 10.94
N ASN A 362 5.72 -10.09 12.22
CA ASN A 362 6.06 -11.44 12.68
C ASN A 362 5.09 -12.48 12.06
N LYS A 363 3.79 -12.19 12.05
CA LYS A 363 2.78 -13.02 11.39
C LYS A 363 3.00 -13.14 9.87
N LEU A 364 3.41 -12.05 9.20
CA LEU A 364 3.79 -12.10 7.79
C LEU A 364 5.05 -12.94 7.56
N SER A 365 5.98 -12.97 8.53
CA SER A 365 7.20 -13.76 8.48
C SER A 365 6.94 -15.25 8.64
N GLU A 366 6.00 -15.66 9.50
CA GLU A 366 5.53 -17.05 9.61
C GLU A 366 4.98 -17.56 8.28
N THR A 367 4.26 -16.70 7.54
CA THR A 367 3.75 -17.03 6.20
C THR A 367 4.76 -16.81 5.07
N SER A 368 6.03 -16.50 5.38
CA SER A 368 7.09 -16.16 4.40
C SER A 368 6.68 -15.11 3.36
N SER A 369 5.77 -14.20 3.74
CA SER A 369 5.09 -13.24 2.84
C SER A 369 5.49 -11.79 3.14
N VAL A 370 6.65 -11.57 3.76
CA VAL A 370 7.17 -10.22 4.04
C VAL A 370 7.56 -9.53 2.73
N THR A 371 6.89 -8.43 2.45
CA THR A 371 7.11 -7.59 1.27
C THR A 371 7.95 -6.35 1.61
N VAL A 372 8.51 -5.73 0.58
CA VAL A 372 9.21 -4.43 0.69
C VAL A 372 8.33 -3.37 1.39
N ARG A 373 7.03 -3.36 1.08
CA ARG A 373 6.08 -2.42 1.67
C ARG A 373 5.87 -2.68 3.17
N SER A 374 5.73 -3.94 3.56
CA SER A 374 5.59 -4.29 4.98
C SER A 374 6.82 -3.88 5.80
N PHE A 375 8.02 -4.05 5.25
CA PHE A 375 9.26 -3.60 5.88
C PHE A 375 9.32 -2.07 6.03
N SER A 376 9.00 -1.32 4.97
CA SER A 376 8.93 0.16 5.05
C SER A 376 7.90 0.64 6.07
N PHE A 377 6.76 -0.03 6.22
CA PHE A 377 5.74 0.33 7.21
C PHE A 377 6.17 0.02 8.65
N LEU A 378 6.94 -1.03 8.87
CA LEU A 378 7.55 -1.29 10.17
C LEU A 378 8.50 -0.16 10.58
N LEU A 379 9.40 0.26 9.68
CA LEU A 379 10.30 1.40 9.91
C LEU A 379 9.53 2.71 10.11
N LEU A 380 8.44 2.92 9.37
CA LEU A 380 7.54 4.04 9.58
C LEU A 380 6.96 4.03 11.00
N GLY A 381 6.52 2.86 11.49
CA GLY A 381 6.00 2.67 12.84
C GLY A 381 7.02 3.07 13.92
N TYR A 382 8.27 2.61 13.80
CA TYR A 382 9.35 3.07 14.69
C TYR A 382 9.51 4.60 14.65
N SER A 383 9.53 5.21 13.46
CA SER A 383 9.72 6.66 13.32
C SER A 383 8.57 7.50 13.90
N LYS A 384 7.36 6.93 13.92
CA LYS A 384 6.13 7.58 14.40
C LYS A 384 5.81 7.28 15.85
N SER A 385 6.49 6.32 16.47
CA SER A 385 6.33 5.98 17.88
C SER A 385 6.38 7.24 18.76
N SER A 386 5.35 7.43 19.58
CA SER A 386 5.37 8.40 20.66
C SER A 386 5.79 7.63 21.90
N LEU A 387 7.04 7.79 22.30
CA LEU A 387 7.44 7.38 23.64
C LEU A 387 6.63 8.22 24.64
N TYR A 388 6.27 7.63 25.79
CA TYR A 388 5.29 8.14 26.77
C TYR A 388 5.48 9.59 27.29
N ASN A 389 6.52 10.30 26.85
CA ASN A 389 6.89 11.65 27.30
C ASN A 389 6.24 12.80 26.51
N GLU A 390 5.76 12.57 25.28
CA GLU A 390 4.92 13.55 24.56
C GLU A 390 3.45 13.14 24.76
N ALA A 391 2.59 14.07 25.21
CA ALA A 391 1.20 13.82 25.62
C ALA A 391 0.55 12.67 24.82
N PRO A 392 0.19 11.54 25.47
CA PRO A 392 -0.16 10.32 24.76
C PRO A 392 -1.42 10.56 23.93
N SER A 393 -1.24 10.73 22.63
CA SER A 393 -2.34 10.64 21.68
C SER A 393 -2.81 9.20 21.73
N ILE A 394 -3.97 8.95 22.36
CA ILE A 394 -4.57 7.63 22.42
C ILE A 394 -4.72 7.13 20.97
N PRO A 395 -4.07 6.00 20.60
CA PRO A 395 -4.18 5.44 19.27
C PRO A 395 -5.66 5.26 18.89
N PRO A 396 -6.11 5.71 17.71
CA PRO A 396 -7.48 5.54 17.23
C PRO A 396 -8.03 4.11 17.36
N ILE A 397 -7.16 3.10 17.23
CA ILE A 397 -7.52 1.69 17.46
C ILE A 397 -8.07 1.43 18.87
N LEU A 398 -7.60 2.13 19.89
CA LEU A 398 -8.05 1.98 21.28
C LEU A 398 -9.34 2.76 21.58
N ALA A 399 -9.89 3.51 20.61
CA ALA A 399 -11.14 4.22 20.79
C ALA A 399 -12.36 3.28 20.88
N HIS A 400 -12.27 2.07 20.31
CA HIS A 400 -13.35 1.09 20.32
C HIS A 400 -12.96 -0.19 21.07
N GLU A 401 -13.93 -0.81 21.75
CA GLU A 401 -13.74 -2.12 22.38
C GLU A 401 -13.26 -3.20 21.39
N ASN A 402 -13.80 -3.17 20.16
CA ASN A 402 -13.39 -4.09 19.11
C ASN A 402 -11.90 -3.95 18.77
N GLY A 403 -11.39 -2.73 18.73
CA GLY A 403 -9.97 -2.47 18.48
C GLY A 403 -9.06 -2.87 19.63
N ILE A 404 -9.51 -2.68 20.88
CA ILE A 404 -8.80 -3.18 22.06
C ILE A 404 -8.68 -4.71 22.03
N ARG A 405 -9.79 -5.42 21.74
CA ARG A 405 -9.80 -6.89 21.63
C ARG A 405 -8.95 -7.35 20.46
N PHE A 406 -9.08 -6.71 19.31
CA PHE A 406 -8.30 -7.00 18.10
C PHE A 406 -6.80 -6.89 18.37
N ARG A 407 -6.36 -5.76 18.95
CA ARG A 407 -4.96 -5.54 19.33
C ARG A 407 -4.48 -6.61 20.30
N ARG A 408 -5.24 -6.88 21.36
CA ARG A 408 -4.88 -7.89 22.37
C ARG A 408 -4.72 -9.29 21.76
N ASN A 409 -5.63 -9.70 20.88
CA ASN A 409 -5.58 -11.01 20.25
C ASN A 409 -4.32 -11.17 19.39
N ILE A 410 -3.99 -10.17 18.57
CA ILE A 410 -2.80 -10.22 17.72
C ILE A 410 -1.50 -10.25 18.54
N LEU A 411 -1.44 -9.47 19.62
CA LEU A 411 -0.26 -9.45 20.50
C LEU A 411 -0.11 -10.75 21.28
N ALA A 412 -1.21 -11.36 21.73
CA ALA A 412 -1.19 -12.63 22.46
C ALA A 412 -0.69 -13.80 21.60
N ASP A 413 -0.97 -13.76 20.30
CA ASP A 413 -0.51 -14.78 19.34
C ASP A 413 0.97 -14.64 18.95
N SER A 414 1.61 -13.50 19.23
CA SER A 414 2.98 -13.23 18.76
C SER A 414 4.07 -13.70 19.73
N SER A 415 5.00 -14.51 19.23
CA SER A 415 6.25 -14.87 19.92
C SER A 415 7.45 -14.30 19.16
N TYR A 416 8.27 -13.49 19.83
CA TYR A 416 9.46 -12.86 19.24
C TYR A 416 10.75 -13.67 19.42
N ALA A 417 10.64 -14.94 19.81
CA ALA A 417 11.79 -15.85 19.86
C ALA A 417 12.25 -16.17 18.42
N PRO A 418 13.57 -16.21 18.15
CA PRO A 418 14.09 -16.51 16.82
C PRO A 418 13.69 -17.95 16.44
N SER A 419 12.82 -18.08 15.45
CA SER A 419 12.30 -19.38 14.98
C SER A 419 13.08 -19.94 13.78
N SER A 420 13.74 -19.08 12.99
CA SER A 420 14.57 -19.46 11.83
C SER A 420 15.67 -18.43 11.54
N GLU A 421 16.72 -18.81 10.80
CA GLU A 421 17.77 -17.87 10.33
C GLU A 421 17.22 -16.77 9.40
N SER A 422 16.06 -17.01 8.77
CA SER A 422 15.36 -16.05 7.91
C SER A 422 14.41 -15.12 8.67
N SER A 423 14.22 -15.32 9.98
CA SER A 423 13.34 -14.48 10.79
C SER A 423 13.91 -13.07 10.98
N LEU A 424 13.02 -12.09 11.15
CA LEU A 424 13.43 -10.71 11.39
C LEU A 424 14.03 -10.58 12.81
N PRO A 425 15.13 -9.81 12.98
CA PRO A 425 15.84 -9.73 14.25
C PRO A 425 15.14 -8.82 15.28
N PHE A 426 13.92 -9.19 15.71
CA PHE A 426 13.21 -8.48 16.77
C PHE A 426 13.89 -8.68 18.12
N LEU A 427 13.89 -7.64 18.96
CA LEU A 427 14.25 -7.81 20.37
C LEU A 427 13.21 -8.70 21.07
N PRO A 428 13.61 -9.60 21.98
CA PRO A 428 12.70 -10.52 22.68
C PRO A 428 11.91 -9.81 23.80
N VAL A 429 11.33 -8.66 23.50
CA VAL A 429 10.51 -7.82 24.38
C VAL A 429 9.19 -7.56 23.67
N LEU A 430 8.07 -7.47 24.40
CA LEU A 430 6.75 -7.24 23.80
C LEU A 430 6.58 -5.78 23.32
N ASP A 431 6.90 -4.81 24.18
CA ASP A 431 6.81 -3.38 23.91
C ASP A 431 8.20 -2.73 23.95
N LEU A 432 8.51 -1.86 22.98
CA LEU A 432 9.72 -1.05 23.01
C LEU A 432 9.44 0.22 23.82
N VAL A 433 10.07 0.35 24.99
CA VAL A 433 9.80 1.43 25.96
C VAL A 433 10.85 2.53 25.87
N THR A 434 12.06 2.23 25.41
CA THR A 434 13.17 3.20 25.38
C THR A 434 13.59 3.60 23.96
N GLU A 435 14.11 4.84 23.82
CA GLU A 435 14.69 5.33 22.56
C GLU A 435 15.81 4.42 22.06
N LYS A 436 16.63 3.91 22.98
CA LYS A 436 17.77 3.03 22.69
C LYS A 436 17.33 1.69 22.11
N GLU A 437 16.23 1.12 22.61
CA GLU A 437 15.65 -0.13 22.06
C GLU A 437 15.17 0.07 20.62
N ILE A 438 14.47 1.18 20.34
CA ILE A 438 14.01 1.50 18.98
C ILE A 438 15.19 1.71 18.03
N LEU A 439 16.23 2.42 18.48
CA LEU A 439 17.44 2.65 17.71
C LEU A 439 18.19 1.34 17.45
N ALA A 440 18.34 0.48 18.45
CA ALA A 440 19.00 -0.82 18.34
C ALA A 440 18.26 -1.77 17.38
N GLU A 441 16.95 -1.93 17.56
CA GLU A 441 16.13 -2.81 16.72
C GLU A 441 16.09 -2.29 15.27
N SER A 442 15.91 -0.98 15.06
CA SER A 442 15.93 -0.40 13.71
C SER A 442 17.29 -0.57 13.01
N SER A 443 18.40 -0.45 13.73
CA SER A 443 19.74 -0.72 13.17
C SER A 443 19.92 -2.20 12.83
N ALA A 444 19.44 -3.12 13.68
CA ALA A 444 19.47 -4.55 13.41
C ALA A 444 18.62 -4.92 12.17
N MET A 445 17.44 -4.31 12.02
CA MET A 445 16.59 -4.46 10.83
C MET A 445 17.28 -3.99 9.55
N TRP A 446 17.96 -2.84 9.62
CA TRP A 446 18.70 -2.30 8.48
C TRP A 446 19.90 -3.18 8.10
N ALA A 447 20.61 -3.72 9.10
CA ALA A 447 21.69 -4.68 8.86
C ALA A 447 21.15 -5.97 8.21
N TYR A 448 20.05 -6.52 8.70
CA TYR A 448 19.38 -7.69 8.12
C TYR A 448 18.98 -7.46 6.64
N ALA A 449 18.42 -6.29 6.32
CA ALA A 449 18.08 -5.93 4.95
C ALA A 449 19.33 -5.88 4.04
N ASN A 450 20.46 -5.38 4.55
CA ASN A 450 21.71 -5.37 3.78
C ASN A 450 22.29 -6.78 3.55
N THR A 451 22.18 -7.68 4.52
CA THR A 451 22.84 -8.99 4.47
C THR A 451 22.00 -10.09 3.84
N ILE A 452 20.70 -10.15 4.15
CA ILE A 452 19.83 -11.30 3.78
C ILE A 452 18.84 -10.91 2.69
N ARG A 453 18.26 -9.70 2.73
CA ARG A 453 17.19 -9.24 1.82
C ARG A 453 17.46 -7.85 1.22
N PRO A 454 18.46 -7.70 0.32
CA PRO A 454 18.74 -6.45 -0.41
C PRO A 454 17.51 -5.78 -1.04
N ASP A 455 16.54 -6.59 -1.47
CA ASP A 455 15.29 -6.13 -2.10
C ASP A 455 14.48 -5.15 -1.22
N PHE A 456 14.69 -5.17 0.10
CA PHE A 456 14.02 -4.27 1.03
C PHE A 456 14.55 -2.83 0.99
N ILE A 457 15.76 -2.63 0.46
CA ILE A 457 16.42 -1.33 0.47
C ILE A 457 15.95 -0.50 -0.73
N ASN A 458 15.21 0.56 -0.42
CA ASN A 458 14.78 1.59 -1.35
C ASN A 458 14.83 2.99 -0.71
N ILE A 459 14.57 4.04 -1.50
CA ILE A 459 14.59 5.45 -1.04
C ILE A 459 13.65 5.69 0.14
N GLU A 460 12.46 5.11 0.13
CA GLU A 460 11.47 5.30 1.20
C GLU A 460 11.91 4.64 2.52
N SER A 461 12.44 3.42 2.44
CA SER A 461 12.99 2.69 3.59
C SER A 461 14.22 3.38 4.18
N ALA A 462 15.11 3.91 3.34
CA ALA A 462 16.27 4.68 3.78
C ALA A 462 15.85 5.98 4.46
N ASN A 463 14.92 6.72 3.88
CA ASN A 463 14.38 7.96 4.47
C ASN A 463 13.67 7.69 5.80
N THR A 464 12.88 6.63 5.90
CA THR A 464 12.24 6.27 7.18
C THR A 464 13.28 5.86 8.24
N TYR A 465 14.30 5.07 7.86
CA TYR A 465 15.41 4.71 8.74
C TYR A 465 16.19 5.94 9.27
N LEU A 466 16.50 6.90 8.39
CA LEU A 466 17.14 8.16 8.78
C LEU A 466 16.25 9.01 9.69
N ASN A 467 14.95 9.02 9.44
CA ASN A 467 14.00 9.78 10.26
C ASN A 467 13.88 9.21 11.69
N ILE A 468 14.07 7.89 11.89
CA ILE A 468 14.20 7.28 13.23
C ILE A 468 15.42 7.88 13.95
N GLY A 469 16.58 7.90 13.28
CA GLY A 469 17.81 8.49 13.82
C GLY A 469 17.68 9.99 14.12
N ALA A 470 17.03 10.75 13.24
CA ALA A 470 16.80 12.18 13.44
C ALA A 470 15.87 12.46 14.64
N LYS A 471 14.88 11.58 14.88
CA LYS A 471 13.90 11.74 15.96
C LYS A 471 14.45 11.31 17.31
N PHE A 472 15.07 10.13 17.41
CA PHE A 472 15.49 9.54 18.70
C PHE A 472 17.00 9.56 18.92
N GLY A 473 17.80 9.59 17.86
CA GLY A 473 19.25 9.49 17.94
C GLY A 473 19.96 10.79 18.29
N SER A 474 21.25 10.64 18.62
CA SER A 474 22.21 11.74 18.69
C SER A 474 22.65 12.18 17.29
N LEU A 475 23.23 13.38 17.15
CA LEU A 475 23.75 13.83 15.84
C LEU A 475 24.81 12.88 15.28
N LYS A 476 25.71 12.37 16.13
CA LYS A 476 26.77 11.43 15.72
C LYS A 476 26.18 10.14 15.15
N GLU A 477 25.16 9.60 15.81
CA GLU A 477 24.46 8.41 15.32
C GLU A 477 23.68 8.67 14.04
N PHE A 478 23.04 9.85 13.92
CA PHE A 478 22.38 10.25 12.69
C PHE A 478 23.36 10.33 11.52
N LEU A 479 24.53 10.96 11.71
CA LEU A 479 25.56 11.09 10.68
C LEU A 479 26.12 9.72 10.24
N ASP A 480 26.30 8.79 11.18
CA ASP A 480 26.69 7.41 10.88
C ASP A 480 25.66 6.73 9.97
N ARG A 481 24.37 6.78 10.35
CA ARG A 481 23.28 6.25 9.50
C ARG A 481 23.19 6.97 8.15
N TYR A 482 23.39 8.28 8.13
CA TYR A 482 23.33 9.12 6.94
C TYR A 482 24.39 8.72 5.92
N ASN A 483 25.63 8.52 6.37
CA ASN A 483 26.76 8.17 5.50
C ASN A 483 26.79 6.67 5.14
N SER A 484 26.27 5.80 6.00
CA SER A 484 26.21 4.36 5.74
C SER A 484 25.07 3.97 4.79
N ALA A 485 23.90 4.60 4.92
CA ALA A 485 22.71 4.24 4.13
C ALA A 485 22.57 5.03 2.81
N THR A 486 23.22 6.19 2.67
CA THR A 486 23.01 7.08 1.52
C THR A 486 24.27 7.47 0.78
N LEU A 487 24.12 7.78 -0.51
CA LEU A 487 25.19 8.30 -1.38
C LEU A 487 24.75 9.60 -2.07
N LEU A 488 25.73 10.46 -2.38
CA LEU A 488 25.49 11.66 -3.19
C LEU A 488 25.26 11.28 -4.64
N ASP A 489 24.12 11.70 -5.20
CA ASP A 489 23.82 11.50 -6.61
C ASP A 489 24.64 12.47 -7.48
N ARG A 490 25.68 11.95 -8.14
CA ARG A 490 26.55 12.71 -9.05
C ARG A 490 26.20 12.49 -10.53
N GLN A 491 25.12 11.77 -10.85
CA GLN A 491 24.76 11.46 -12.23
C GLN A 491 24.33 12.74 -12.99
N GLY A 492 25.06 13.10 -14.05
CA GLY A 492 24.75 14.26 -14.91
C GLY A 492 25.21 15.62 -14.39
N VAL A 493 26.02 15.67 -13.33
CA VAL A 493 26.62 16.91 -12.82
C VAL A 493 27.86 17.24 -13.66
N PRO A 494 27.92 18.40 -14.36
CA PRO A 494 29.13 18.82 -15.08
C PRO A 494 30.30 18.84 -14.10
N GLY A 495 31.41 18.20 -14.47
CA GLY A 495 32.62 18.13 -13.66
C GLY A 495 33.05 19.52 -13.22
N THR A 496 32.59 19.93 -12.04
CA THR A 496 33.03 21.15 -11.41
C THR A 496 34.26 20.73 -10.63
N ARG A 497 35.39 21.42 -10.83
CA ARG A 497 36.55 21.31 -9.93
C ARG A 497 36.05 21.65 -8.53
N VAL A 498 35.62 20.65 -7.78
CA VAL A 498 35.47 20.77 -6.34
C VAL A 498 36.90 20.86 -5.87
N ILE A 499 37.28 22.01 -5.32
CA ILE A 499 38.45 22.09 -4.46
C ILE A 499 38.11 21.12 -3.34
N GLU A 500 38.64 19.91 -3.42
CA GLU A 500 38.82 19.08 -2.25
C GLU A 500 39.65 19.94 -1.32
N HIS A 501 39.03 20.47 -0.27
CA HIS A 501 39.80 20.69 0.94
C HIS A 501 40.21 19.28 1.39
N GLU A 502 41.35 18.82 0.86
CA GLU A 502 42.25 17.92 1.55
C GLU A 502 42.52 18.56 2.92
N ASN A 503 41.66 18.25 3.87
CA ASN A 503 41.90 18.20 5.29
C ASN A 503 40.90 17.19 5.86
N SER A 504 40.93 15.99 5.30
CA SER A 504 40.78 14.79 6.11
C SER A 504 42.05 14.61 6.94
N GLU A 505 42.28 15.54 7.87
CA GLU A 505 42.98 15.16 9.08
C GLU A 505 41.97 14.37 9.90
N GLU A 506 42.25 13.08 10.05
CA GLU A 506 41.68 12.28 11.11
C GLU A 506 41.94 12.99 12.44
N VAL A 507 40.98 13.81 12.89
CA VAL A 507 40.96 14.25 14.28
C VAL A 507 40.59 13.01 15.09
N SER A 508 41.63 12.28 15.49
CA SER A 508 41.58 11.31 16.57
C SER A 508 41.26 12.08 17.85
N VAL A 509 39.97 12.32 18.08
CA VAL A 509 39.48 12.70 19.41
C VAL A 509 39.64 11.46 20.27
N MET A 510 40.81 11.32 20.91
CA MET A 510 40.99 10.50 22.09
C MET A 510 40.13 11.09 23.21
N ASP A 511 38.86 10.70 23.27
CA ASP A 511 38.03 10.91 24.46
C ASP A 511 37.76 9.57 25.13
N ASN A 512 38.53 9.34 26.19
CA ASN A 512 38.20 8.46 27.29
C ASN A 512 36.91 8.95 27.95
N ALA A 513 35.76 8.45 27.51
CA ALA A 513 34.53 8.49 28.31
C ALA A 513 33.57 7.38 27.89
N SER A 514 33.32 6.49 28.84
CA SER A 514 32.27 5.47 28.85
C SER A 514 30.89 6.09 28.60
N THR A 515 30.50 6.23 27.34
CA THR A 515 29.10 6.39 26.97
C THR A 515 28.73 5.22 26.08
N THR A 516 27.84 4.37 26.59
CA THR A 516 27.16 3.30 25.84
C THR A 516 26.36 3.91 24.69
N SER A 517 27.05 4.31 23.64
CA SER A 517 26.51 4.70 22.34
C SER A 517 26.13 3.41 21.63
N VAL A 518 24.84 3.25 21.31
CA VAL A 518 24.35 2.13 20.50
C VAL A 518 24.86 2.37 19.08
N ARG A 519 26.10 1.99 18.81
CA ARG A 519 26.61 1.94 17.43
C ARG A 519 25.89 0.80 16.72
N SER A 520 25.50 1.03 15.46
CA SER A 520 24.95 -0.04 14.62
C SER A 520 26.01 -1.15 14.51
N PRO A 521 25.81 -2.32 15.13
CA PRO A 521 26.77 -3.40 14.98
C PRO A 521 26.66 -3.87 13.53
N LEU A 522 27.79 -3.95 12.81
CA LEU A 522 27.99 -4.60 11.49
C LEU A 522 28.16 -3.70 10.23
N LEU A 523 28.25 -2.38 10.31
CA LEU A 523 28.39 -1.54 9.10
C LEU A 523 29.84 -1.25 8.62
N ASP A 524 30.86 -1.86 9.23
CA ASP A 524 32.27 -1.77 8.75
C ASP A 524 32.57 -2.66 7.51
N ARG A 525 31.56 -3.31 6.93
CA ARG A 525 31.75 -4.11 5.70
C ARG A 525 31.62 -3.21 4.48
N ASN A 526 32.66 -3.18 3.63
CA ASN A 526 32.78 -2.45 2.36
C ASN A 526 31.68 -2.72 1.30
N ASN A 527 30.63 -3.48 1.61
CA ASN A 527 29.59 -3.93 0.67
C ASN A 527 28.17 -3.55 1.14
N THR A 528 28.00 -2.32 1.63
CA THR A 528 26.67 -1.79 2.00
C THR A 528 25.97 -1.21 0.78
N LEU A 529 24.70 -1.58 0.57
CA LEU A 529 23.89 -1.01 -0.49
C LEU A 529 23.46 0.40 -0.09
N LYS A 530 24.03 1.39 -0.80
CA LYS A 530 23.75 2.81 -0.56
C LYS A 530 22.70 3.32 -1.54
N VAL A 531 21.76 4.09 -1.01
CA VAL A 531 20.68 4.69 -1.79
C VAL A 531 21.02 6.15 -2.15
N PRO A 532 20.82 6.60 -3.39
CA PRO A 532 21.01 8.01 -3.76
C PRO A 532 20.10 8.93 -2.94
N ARG A 533 20.68 9.97 -2.35
CA ARG A 533 19.97 11.00 -1.56
C ARG A 533 18.89 11.68 -2.42
N ASP A 534 17.70 11.86 -1.84
CA ASP A 534 16.57 12.58 -2.46
C ASP A 534 16.22 13.85 -1.69
N ASP A 535 15.23 14.59 -2.19
CA ASP A 535 14.74 15.82 -1.55
C ASP A 535 14.30 15.59 -0.08
N VAL A 536 13.66 14.45 0.21
CA VAL A 536 13.19 14.10 1.55
C VAL A 536 14.37 13.75 2.47
N THR A 537 15.41 13.10 1.95
CA THR A 537 16.66 12.82 2.66
C THR A 537 17.29 14.12 3.19
N TYR A 538 17.36 15.16 2.35
CA TYR A 538 17.91 16.46 2.76
C TYR A 538 17.01 17.19 3.78
N LEU A 539 15.69 17.07 3.67
CA LEU A 539 14.76 17.62 4.68
C LEU A 539 14.96 16.96 6.05
N ILE A 540 15.15 15.64 6.08
CA ILE A 540 15.43 14.90 7.32
C ILE A 540 16.76 15.33 7.90
N ALA A 541 17.79 15.50 7.06
CA ALA A 541 19.10 15.99 7.49
C ALA A 541 19.04 17.39 8.10
N LEU A 542 18.30 18.32 7.48
CA LEU A 542 18.08 19.66 8.05
C LEU A 542 17.37 19.61 9.41
N LYS A 543 16.38 18.73 9.55
CA LYS A 543 15.68 18.55 10.82
C LYS A 543 16.62 18.02 11.91
N ALA A 544 17.48 17.06 11.58
CA ALA A 544 18.50 16.55 12.50
C ALA A 544 19.52 17.63 12.89
N ALA A 545 19.98 18.43 11.90
CA ALA A 545 20.88 19.56 12.12
C ALA A 545 20.28 20.59 13.08
N SER A 546 19.01 20.95 12.85
CA SER A 546 18.26 21.89 13.68
C SER A 546 18.11 21.41 15.12
N LYS A 547 17.72 20.15 15.32
CA LYS A 547 17.58 19.53 16.65
C LYS A 547 18.90 19.57 17.43
N ALA A 548 20.02 19.34 16.74
CA ALA A 548 21.35 19.35 17.32
C ALA A 548 22.00 20.75 17.39
N ARG A 549 21.32 21.78 16.86
CA ARG A 549 21.85 23.14 16.67
C ARG A 549 23.21 23.21 15.95
N ASN A 550 23.40 22.34 14.97
CA ASN A 550 24.65 22.29 14.19
C ASN A 550 24.50 23.05 12.87
N TYR A 551 25.04 24.27 12.84
CA TYR A 551 25.02 25.12 11.66
C TYR A 551 25.91 24.60 10.52
N ILE A 552 27.09 24.06 10.83
CA ILE A 552 28.06 23.55 9.84
C ILE A 552 27.40 22.46 8.99
N PHE A 553 26.77 21.48 9.65
CA PHE A 553 26.07 20.41 8.94
C PHE A 553 24.88 20.93 8.10
N SER A 554 24.19 21.98 8.56
CA SER A 554 23.12 22.60 7.76
C SER A 554 23.63 23.27 6.49
N GLN A 555 24.82 23.87 6.53
CA GLN A 555 25.48 24.46 5.35
C GLN A 555 25.96 23.38 4.37
N GLU A 556 26.51 22.27 4.88
CA GLU A 556 26.87 21.11 4.06
C GLU A 556 25.65 20.59 3.31
N VAL A 557 24.54 20.35 4.01
CA VAL A 557 23.27 19.90 3.41
C VAL A 557 22.76 20.87 2.33
N TRP A 558 22.91 22.18 2.55
CA TRP A 558 22.56 23.20 1.55
C TRP A 558 23.43 23.08 0.29
N SER A 559 24.75 22.93 0.46
CA SER A 559 25.69 22.78 -0.64
C SER A 559 25.43 21.50 -1.46
N GLU A 560 25.19 20.39 -0.77
CA GLU A 560 24.90 19.08 -1.38
C GLU A 560 23.57 19.10 -2.13
N ARG A 561 22.53 19.70 -1.54
CA ARG A 561 21.24 19.88 -2.24
C ARG A 561 21.40 20.77 -3.47
N GLY A 562 22.27 21.77 -3.43
CA GLY A 562 22.64 22.58 -4.59
C GLY A 562 23.24 21.76 -5.75
N LEU A 563 24.09 20.77 -5.43
CA LEU A 563 24.62 19.81 -6.41
C LEU A 563 23.53 18.87 -6.93
N TYR A 564 22.65 18.38 -6.05
CA TYR A 564 21.53 17.52 -6.42
C TYR A 564 20.59 18.18 -7.45
N ARG A 565 20.37 19.50 -7.37
CA ARG A 565 19.58 20.24 -8.38
C ARG A 565 20.15 20.15 -9.79
N LYS A 566 21.45 19.88 -9.92
CA LYS A 566 22.15 19.72 -11.20
C LYS A 566 22.09 18.28 -11.73
N SER A 567 21.67 17.31 -10.92
CA SER A 567 21.53 15.91 -11.31
C SER A 567 20.45 15.71 -12.37
N ASP A 568 20.59 14.65 -13.17
CA ASP A 568 19.60 14.29 -14.19
C ASP A 568 18.26 13.88 -13.56
N ARG A 569 18.29 13.24 -12.38
CA ARG A 569 17.07 12.84 -11.65
C ARG A 569 16.23 14.04 -11.22
N TYR A 570 16.88 15.13 -10.81
CA TYR A 570 16.17 16.37 -10.49
C TYR A 570 15.67 17.07 -11.76
N LYS A 571 16.52 17.13 -12.80
CA LYS A 571 16.16 17.74 -14.09
C LYS A 571 14.99 17.04 -14.79
N ALA A 572 14.81 15.73 -14.60
CA ALA A 572 13.70 14.98 -15.17
C ALA A 572 12.31 15.32 -14.56
N LYS A 573 12.24 15.93 -13.37
CA LYS A 573 10.97 16.28 -12.71
C LYS A 573 10.22 17.40 -13.43
N SER A 574 8.90 17.46 -13.28
CA SER A 574 8.08 18.54 -13.85
C SER A 574 8.41 19.89 -13.20
N ARG A 575 8.13 21.00 -13.89
CA ARG A 575 8.41 22.34 -13.36
C ARG A 575 7.64 22.62 -12.06
N ALA A 576 6.36 22.25 -12.01
CA ALA A 576 5.51 22.44 -10.84
C ALA A 576 6.00 21.63 -9.62
N GLU A 577 6.46 20.40 -9.83
CA GLU A 577 7.03 19.57 -8.76
C GLU A 577 8.35 20.15 -8.24
N LYS A 578 9.22 20.64 -9.14
CA LYS A 578 10.47 21.31 -8.76
C LYS A 578 10.21 22.53 -7.88
N ASP A 579 9.29 23.41 -8.31
CA ASP A 579 8.96 24.61 -7.55
C ASP A 579 8.37 24.25 -6.17
N LYS A 580 7.56 23.19 -6.08
CA LYS A 580 7.03 22.66 -4.81
C LYS A 580 8.14 22.12 -3.89
N LEU A 581 9.06 21.33 -4.42
CA LEU A 581 10.16 20.72 -3.64
C LEU A 581 11.19 21.76 -3.19
N ASP A 582 11.56 22.69 -4.07
CA ASP A 582 12.47 23.79 -3.74
C ASP A 582 11.83 24.73 -2.69
N PHE A 583 10.51 24.98 -2.76
CA PHE A 583 9.82 25.73 -1.71
C PHE A 583 9.81 25.00 -0.36
N GLN A 584 9.53 23.70 -0.36
CA GLN A 584 9.56 22.88 0.86
C GLN A 584 10.93 22.91 1.52
N PHE A 585 12.01 22.82 0.73
CA PHE A 585 13.38 22.90 1.24
C PHE A 585 13.70 24.30 1.78
N ALA A 586 13.35 25.37 1.06
CA ALA A 586 13.56 26.74 1.53
C ALA A 586 12.82 27.02 2.86
N ALA A 587 11.56 26.58 2.97
CA ALA A 587 10.78 26.69 4.19
C ALA A 587 11.38 25.89 5.35
N ALA A 588 11.86 24.67 5.08
CA ALA A 588 12.54 23.85 6.08
C ALA A 588 13.86 24.48 6.57
N MET A 589 14.63 25.08 5.66
CA MET A 589 15.86 25.78 6.03
C MET A 589 15.58 27.02 6.88
N VAL A 590 14.61 27.85 6.51
CA VAL A 590 14.18 29.00 7.33
C VAL A 590 13.74 28.54 8.72
N SER A 591 12.97 27.45 8.81
CA SER A 591 12.57 26.87 10.11
C SER A 591 13.77 26.37 10.91
N ALA A 592 14.72 25.68 10.27
CA ALA A 592 15.91 25.16 10.92
C ALA A 592 16.80 26.28 11.48
N LEU A 593 17.07 27.33 10.69
CA LEU A 593 17.84 28.50 11.13
C LEU A 593 17.12 29.25 12.25
N THR A 594 15.78 29.33 12.19
CA THR A 594 14.96 29.91 13.26
C THR A 594 15.13 29.14 14.58
N GLU A 595 15.06 27.81 14.53
CA GLU A 595 15.25 26.93 15.69
C GLU A 595 16.68 27.01 16.26
N MET A 596 17.67 27.28 15.39
CA MET A 596 19.06 27.56 15.76
C MET A 596 19.30 28.99 16.27
N ASN A 597 18.26 29.83 16.31
CA ASN A 597 18.34 31.25 16.70
C ASN A 597 19.14 32.15 15.74
N LEU A 598 19.31 31.74 14.48
CA LEU A 598 20.00 32.47 13.42
C LEU A 598 18.98 33.23 12.55
N LEU A 599 18.36 34.26 13.14
CA LEU A 599 17.22 34.94 12.51
C LEU A 599 17.62 35.79 11.29
N ASP A 600 18.82 36.38 11.27
CA ASP A 600 19.29 37.22 10.17
C ASP A 600 19.58 36.37 8.91
N ASP A 601 20.17 35.18 9.08
CA ASP A 601 20.38 34.22 7.99
C ASP A 601 19.04 33.68 7.45
N ALA A 602 18.10 33.37 8.36
CA ALA A 602 16.75 32.97 7.99
C ALA A 602 16.03 34.07 7.20
N MET A 603 16.22 35.35 7.57
CA MET A 603 15.67 36.50 6.86
C MET A 603 16.27 36.62 5.45
N ALA A 604 17.58 36.44 5.29
CA ALA A 604 18.25 36.51 3.99
C ALA A 604 17.67 35.49 2.99
N ILE A 605 17.42 34.26 3.43
CA ILE A 605 16.77 33.23 2.62
C ILE A 605 15.32 33.61 2.28
N LEU A 606 14.58 34.14 3.25
CA LEU A 606 13.20 34.58 3.02
C LEU A 606 13.12 35.69 1.96
N LEU A 607 13.98 36.72 2.07
CA LEU A 607 13.99 37.86 1.15
C LEU A 607 14.43 37.44 -0.25
N SER A 608 15.44 36.58 -0.38
CA SER A 608 15.89 36.09 -1.68
C SER A 608 14.85 35.21 -2.41
N THR A 609 13.91 34.61 -1.68
CA THR A 609 12.90 33.70 -2.22
C THR A 609 11.47 34.27 -2.22
N GLU A 610 11.27 35.53 -1.81
CA GLU A 610 9.93 36.11 -1.60
C GLU A 610 9.07 36.16 -2.87
N PHE A 611 9.70 36.38 -4.03
CA PHE A 611 9.00 36.47 -5.33
C PHE A 611 8.96 35.13 -6.06
N GLN A 612 9.72 34.14 -5.61
CA GLN A 612 9.77 32.81 -6.22
C GLN A 612 8.66 31.91 -5.67
N PHE A 613 8.34 32.05 -4.38
CA PHE A 613 7.41 31.15 -3.71
C PHE A 613 6.27 31.86 -2.97
N LYS A 614 5.16 31.14 -2.84
CA LYS A 614 4.00 31.59 -2.07
C LYS A 614 4.20 31.31 -0.58
N TRP A 615 4.91 32.21 0.09
CA TRP A 615 5.06 32.16 1.54
C TRP A 615 3.72 32.45 2.24
N THR A 616 3.27 31.53 3.09
CA THR A 616 2.05 31.71 3.90
C THR A 616 2.37 31.78 5.39
N TRP A 617 1.38 32.18 6.19
CA TRP A 617 1.52 32.18 7.65
C TRP A 617 1.76 30.78 8.24
N LYS A 618 1.48 29.72 7.49
CA LYS A 618 1.77 28.33 7.90
C LYS A 618 3.27 28.12 8.05
N GLU A 619 4.08 28.57 7.09
CA GLU A 619 5.54 28.45 7.12
C GLU A 619 6.16 29.55 7.99
N LEU A 620 5.67 30.78 7.88
CA LEU A 620 6.26 31.95 8.54
C LEU A 620 5.90 32.09 10.02
N GLY A 621 4.88 31.36 10.51
CA GLY A 621 4.40 31.50 11.88
C GLY A 621 5.41 31.11 12.96
N VAL A 622 6.30 30.15 12.68
CA VAL A 622 7.39 29.78 13.61
C VAL A 622 8.43 30.90 13.68
N PHE A 623 8.86 31.38 12.51
CA PHE A 623 9.83 32.48 12.39
C PHE A 623 9.34 33.78 13.04
N TYR A 624 8.09 34.17 12.78
CA TYR A 624 7.48 35.36 13.38
C TYR A 624 7.44 35.29 14.92
N ARG A 625 7.05 34.13 15.47
CA ARG A 625 7.00 33.94 16.93
C ARG A 625 8.38 33.94 17.57
N ALA A 626 9.38 33.35 16.91
CA ALA A 626 10.76 33.37 17.39
C ALA A 626 11.30 34.81 17.42
N ALA A 627 11.14 35.56 16.33
CA ALA A 627 11.55 36.96 16.25
C ALA A 627 10.89 37.84 17.32
N GLY A 628 9.58 37.64 17.55
CA GLY A 628 8.84 38.36 18.60
C GLY A 628 9.33 38.04 20.01
N LYS A 629 9.72 36.79 20.30
CA LYS A 629 10.30 36.41 21.60
C LYS A 629 11.65 37.10 21.87
N ILE A 630 12.42 37.38 20.82
CA ILE A 630 13.75 38.00 20.91
C ILE A 630 13.64 39.53 20.85
N GLY A 631 12.47 40.10 20.52
CA GLY A 631 12.24 41.54 20.43
C GLY A 631 12.71 42.19 19.13
N ARG A 632 12.90 41.39 18.06
CA ARG A 632 13.28 41.89 16.71
C ARG A 632 12.04 42.33 15.93
N ASP A 633 11.59 43.55 16.20
CA ASP A 633 10.42 44.17 15.54
C ASP A 633 10.62 44.44 14.05
N ASP A 634 11.85 44.70 13.64
CA ASP A 634 12.29 44.83 12.25
C ASP A 634 11.93 43.58 11.43
N ILE A 635 12.33 42.41 11.94
CA ILE A 635 12.06 41.10 11.36
C ILE A 635 10.56 40.79 11.33
N CYS A 636 9.85 41.14 12.40
CA CYS A 636 8.40 40.94 12.47
C CYS A 636 7.63 41.76 11.41
N ARG A 637 8.06 42.99 11.14
CA ARG A 637 7.45 43.85 10.11
C ARG A 637 7.72 43.32 8.71
N THR A 638 8.94 42.89 8.42
CA THR A 638 9.30 42.36 7.10
C THR A 638 8.56 41.05 6.80
N VAL A 639 8.48 40.12 7.75
CA VAL A 639 7.72 38.86 7.61
C VAL A 639 6.24 39.13 7.30
N ARG A 640 5.62 40.08 8.01
CA ARG A 640 4.23 40.50 7.75
C ARG A 640 4.08 41.10 6.34
N GLY A 641 5.06 41.89 5.91
CA GLY A 641 5.12 42.45 4.56
C GLY A 641 5.23 41.38 3.47
N VAL A 642 6.11 40.39 3.65
CA VAL A 642 6.31 39.25 2.73
C VAL A 642 5.03 38.43 2.61
N ALA A 643 4.42 38.04 3.74
CA ALA A 643 3.16 37.29 3.73
C ALA A 643 2.03 38.07 3.02
N GLY A 644 1.96 39.38 3.24
CA GLY A 644 0.99 40.25 2.55
C GLY A 644 1.23 40.34 1.04
N ARG A 645 2.49 40.51 0.60
CA ARG A 645 2.86 40.52 -0.82
C ARG A 645 2.58 39.17 -1.50
N ALA A 646 2.94 38.07 -0.85
CA ALA A 646 2.68 36.73 -1.35
C ALA A 646 1.17 36.47 -1.54
N GLN A 647 0.32 36.95 -0.62
CA GLN A 647 -1.13 36.86 -0.76
C GLN A 647 -1.67 37.65 -1.97
N ILE A 648 -1.08 38.80 -2.27
CA ILE A 648 -1.47 39.63 -3.44
C ILE A 648 -0.99 38.98 -4.74
N ASN A 649 0.28 38.60 -4.80
CA ASN A 649 0.92 38.11 -6.03
C ASN A 649 0.42 36.72 -6.44
N PHE A 650 0.16 35.82 -5.48
CA PHE A 650 -0.22 34.43 -5.77
C PHE A 650 -1.66 34.08 -5.38
N GLY A 651 -2.36 34.94 -4.63
CA GLY A 651 -3.72 34.70 -4.15
C GLY A 651 -4.81 35.42 -4.94
N GLY A 652 -4.44 36.22 -5.95
CA GLY A 652 -5.40 36.92 -6.82
C GLY A 652 -6.28 37.96 -6.10
N LYS A 653 -5.95 38.35 -4.87
CA LYS A 653 -6.68 39.42 -4.19
C LYS A 653 -6.39 40.75 -4.85
N ILE A 654 -7.45 41.35 -5.36
CA ILE A 654 -7.48 42.69 -5.93
C ILE A 654 -6.86 43.66 -4.89
N ARG A 655 -5.85 44.45 -5.28
CA ARG A 655 -5.26 45.45 -4.37
C ARG A 655 -6.37 46.39 -3.91
N LYS A 656 -6.29 46.97 -2.70
CA LYS A 656 -7.33 47.90 -2.19
C LYS A 656 -7.68 49.04 -3.18
N ARG A 657 -6.69 49.48 -3.98
CA ARG A 657 -6.84 50.44 -5.08
C ARG A 657 -7.59 49.88 -6.31
N ASP A 658 -7.35 48.62 -6.63
CA ASP A 658 -7.98 47.91 -7.75
C ASP A 658 -9.40 47.44 -7.36
N TYR A 659 -9.67 47.25 -6.05
CA TYR A 659 -10.98 46.86 -5.52
C TYR A 659 -11.98 48.00 -5.69
N LYS A 660 -11.53 49.25 -5.48
CA LYS A 660 -12.32 50.45 -5.75
C LYS A 660 -12.69 50.56 -7.24
N ARG A 661 -11.80 50.15 -8.15
CA ARG A 661 -12.04 50.11 -9.60
C ARG A 661 -12.98 48.95 -9.99
N TYR A 662 -12.76 47.76 -9.43
CA TYR A 662 -13.57 46.56 -9.60
C TYR A 662 -15.03 46.77 -9.15
N VAL A 663 -15.25 47.50 -8.06
CA VAL A 663 -16.59 47.87 -7.57
C VAL A 663 -17.25 48.90 -8.48
N MET A 664 -16.51 49.92 -8.94
CA MET A 664 -17.05 50.94 -9.86
C MET A 664 -17.40 50.37 -11.25
N GLU A 665 -16.64 49.41 -11.79
CA GLU A 665 -16.90 48.80 -13.10
C GLU A 665 -18.10 47.83 -13.12
N ARG A 666 -18.53 47.31 -11.96
CA ARG A 666 -19.67 46.38 -11.83
C ARG A 666 -20.94 47.00 -11.24
N GLY A 667 -20.92 48.29 -10.91
CA GLY A 667 -22.12 49.04 -10.54
C GLY A 667 -22.85 48.53 -9.30
N TYR A 668 -22.11 48.18 -8.23
CA TYR A 668 -22.69 47.97 -6.90
C TYR A 668 -22.76 49.28 -6.11
#